data_AF-A0A3C1ZBM4-F1
#
_entry.id   AF-A0A3C1ZBM4-F1
#
_cell.length_a   1.000
_cell.length_b   1.000
_cell.length_c   1.000
_cell.angle_alpha   90.00
_cell.angle_beta   90.00
_cell.angle_gamma   90.00
#
_symmetry.space_group_name_H-M   'P 1'
#
loop_
_entity.id
_entity.type
_entity.pdbx_description
1 polymer ?
#
loop_
_entity_poly.entity_id
_entity_poly.type
_entity_poly.pdbx_seq_one_letter_code
_entity_poly.pdbx_strand_id
1 'polypeptide(L)'
;MKLKSVFFGLAMAVPVALLGQPTVMGVDAPGFLDRGRLMLEWRNYVGVIDQSRHAMTLDVTVPEQERAEYNEALAMFERGEAESLDALQEFVDAHPSSPLAEEARLKIGNYYFYRGEWESALVSYGLVRNGALDADSDEDLLYRRAYCNLRLANYDEAARQYGTLSRTARYGAASAFYQAYIAYARGNYAAARSQFSDIAKAQSGELPYQAQYYITQIDYHNKNYREVIKNGLELLEEGNNDYFDAELNRLVGESYYHTGDKGRAKTYLQRYLDNPEGEPYRTATYTMGVLDYEAGNYDSALQRMTQSVGEDDALAQSAYLYMGQCRLKKNDLNGAARAFEQAAKMTHDAGVRETAFYNYAISQNQGGRTPFDQSIDMLEQFLNDYPRSRYKDNVEGYLVDAYMTTSDYGKALSSINHIKNPGPKVKKAKQTVLYNLGVQSLANGKNTDAIHYLQQAVELGNQDKTILNESRLWLAEAQYRAGDFKNAATNQQAYVKNASAKDSNYGLAQYNLGYSLYQQKSYKAARTAFQNAVKSGQLPADLLADAHSRIGDTNYYLQDYTAAQASYDEAVKADKTTGADYAMFQKGVMMGLAKDYAAEVAQLDAFLKAYPKSQYAPQAMLEKGNALAAADRGQDAVAAFNALLKAYPKSVEARKGLLQMAIVDKNMNNEAAAIEAYKRVIKDYPSSDEAQAAAEDMKLLMADRGELADFERFLNSVPNAPRIDVSEVDRLTFEAAEKLAIADKPSITKMQNYLSNYPNGAYAPKAKYYIGRYYYSQNKLGDALSCLDEALKGNGEASFAEDAMAMRADILMRQGKKADALKAYQDLADRSSSTDNRTTAQLGLLRAAQAMGNWDVVSATATTLVKRGGLTAAEEEEVKLARALADVHLNNVQEAVTDLKSLAANPKSEAGAQAAYELANLQLSQGNLKDAERTVNNLIDAGTPHNYWLAKSFIVLSDVYRKQGKVAEARDYLLSLKSNYPGKEQEIFDEIEQRLKALKDGSSAKKTTTNKKSKK
;
A
#
# COMPACT_ATOMS: atom_id res chain seq x y z
N MET A 1 32.15 46.44 0.77
CA MET A 1 32.82 47.25 -0.29
C MET A 1 33.59 48.41 0.36
N LYS A 2 34.79 48.14 0.88
CA LYS A 2 35.79 49.18 1.22
C LYS A 2 36.86 49.09 0.14
N LEU A 3 36.60 49.68 -1.03
CA LEU A 3 37.71 49.97 -1.93
C LEU A 3 38.62 50.94 -1.17
N LYS A 4 39.82 50.49 -0.79
CA LYS A 4 40.88 51.40 -0.36
C LYS A 4 41.13 52.33 -1.55
N SER A 5 40.75 53.58 -1.38
CA SER A 5 40.97 54.66 -2.32
C SER A 5 42.44 54.69 -2.69
N VAL A 6 42.76 54.31 -3.94
CA VAL A 6 44.10 54.45 -4.50
C VAL A 6 44.35 55.95 -4.66
N PHE A 7 44.99 56.55 -3.67
CA PHE A 7 45.47 57.93 -3.73
C PHE A 7 46.75 57.96 -4.56
N PHE A 8 46.64 58.37 -5.83
CA PHE A 8 47.81 58.82 -6.58
C PHE A 8 48.19 60.23 -6.07
N GLY A 9 49.09 60.28 -5.10
CA GLY A 9 49.76 61.52 -4.71
C GLY A 9 50.91 61.81 -5.66
N LEU A 10 50.65 62.52 -6.77
CA LEU A 10 51.72 63.11 -7.58
C LEU A 10 52.10 64.46 -6.98
N ALA A 11 53.23 64.52 -6.29
CA ALA A 11 53.88 65.76 -5.93
C ALA A 11 54.51 66.37 -7.20
N MET A 12 53.82 67.34 -7.83
CA MET A 12 54.45 68.20 -8.83
C MET A 12 55.13 69.37 -8.12
N ALA A 13 56.46 69.37 -8.15
CA ALA A 13 57.28 70.53 -7.81
C ALA A 13 57.14 71.58 -8.93
N VAL A 14 56.58 72.75 -8.59
CA VAL A 14 56.56 73.91 -9.49
C VAL A 14 57.76 74.80 -9.15
N PRO A 15 58.50 75.35 -10.13
CA PRO A 15 59.61 76.26 -9.86
C PRO A 15 59.07 77.61 -9.36
N VAL A 16 59.54 78.05 -8.20
CA VAL A 16 59.22 79.38 -7.66
C VAL A 16 59.97 80.43 -8.49
N ALA A 17 59.26 81.12 -9.38
CA ALA A 17 59.69 82.41 -9.88
C ALA A 17 59.36 83.47 -8.82
N LEU A 18 60.35 83.84 -8.01
CA LEU A 18 60.30 85.00 -7.12
C LEU A 18 60.30 86.28 -7.97
N LEU A 19 59.13 86.70 -8.43
CA LEU A 19 58.88 88.09 -8.82
C LEU A 19 58.35 88.81 -7.59
N GLY A 20 59.15 89.74 -7.06
CA GLY A 20 58.78 90.57 -5.91
C GLY A 20 57.48 91.31 -6.17
N GLN A 21 56.44 91.00 -5.40
CA GLN A 21 55.23 91.81 -5.31
C GLN A 21 55.29 92.64 -4.02
N PRO A 22 55.20 93.98 -4.09
CA PRO A 22 55.14 94.86 -2.91
C PRO A 22 54.00 94.53 -1.93
N THR A 23 53.05 93.67 -2.30
CA THR A 23 51.81 93.36 -1.58
C THR A 23 51.99 92.32 -0.46
N VAL A 24 52.84 91.29 -0.57
CA VAL A 24 52.97 90.22 0.46
C VAL A 24 53.51 90.74 1.80
N MET A 25 54.26 91.85 1.78
CA MET A 25 54.77 92.53 2.97
C MET A 25 53.85 93.67 3.44
N GLY A 26 52.71 93.86 2.78
CA GLY A 26 51.68 94.81 3.16
C GLY A 26 51.06 94.45 4.50
N VAL A 27 50.73 95.50 5.26
CA VAL A 27 49.95 95.43 6.51
C VAL A 27 48.46 95.71 6.27
N ASP A 28 48.07 95.81 5.01
CA ASP A 28 46.71 95.92 4.50
C ASP A 28 46.13 94.53 4.15
N ALA A 29 44.81 94.45 3.95
CA ALA A 29 44.12 93.18 3.70
C ALA A 29 44.70 92.34 2.53
N PRO A 30 45.08 92.93 1.37
CA PRO A 30 45.75 92.18 0.29
C PRO A 30 46.99 91.42 0.76
N GLY A 31 47.83 92.06 1.59
CA GLY A 31 49.06 91.45 2.08
C GLY A 31 48.80 90.25 2.98
N PHE A 32 47.78 90.31 3.85
CA PHE A 32 47.35 89.17 4.65
C PHE A 32 46.77 88.04 3.80
N LEU A 33 45.94 88.35 2.79
CA LEU A 33 45.35 87.33 1.91
C LEU A 33 46.36 86.65 0.99
N ASP A 34 47.41 87.35 0.55
CA ASP A 34 48.49 86.75 -0.22
C ASP A 34 49.39 85.87 0.65
N ARG A 35 49.64 86.25 1.91
CA ARG A 35 50.29 85.36 2.90
C ARG A 35 49.45 84.10 3.15
N GLY A 36 48.13 84.26 3.33
CA GLY A 36 47.20 83.15 3.45
C GLY A 36 47.25 82.21 2.25
N ARG A 37 47.26 82.74 1.02
CA ARG A 37 47.39 81.93 -0.20
C ARG A 37 48.69 81.12 -0.26
N LEU A 38 49.83 81.72 0.08
CA LEU A 38 51.12 81.01 0.14
C LEU A 38 51.13 79.93 1.24
N MET A 39 50.50 80.22 2.39
CA MET A 39 50.35 79.25 3.47
C MET A 39 49.46 78.07 3.06
N LEU A 40 48.45 78.28 2.21
CA LEU A 40 47.62 77.23 1.64
C LEU A 40 48.43 76.30 0.74
N GLU A 41 49.30 76.85 -0.11
CA GLU A 41 50.25 76.07 -0.94
C GLU A 41 51.21 75.22 -0.09
N TRP A 42 51.63 75.73 1.07
CA TRP A 42 52.47 75.00 2.03
C TRP A 42 51.70 74.10 2.99
N ARG A 43 50.37 73.97 2.82
CA ARG A 43 49.48 73.21 3.71
C ARG A 43 49.52 73.67 5.17
N ASN A 44 49.89 74.92 5.43
CA ASN A 44 49.81 75.54 6.75
C ASN A 44 48.40 76.13 6.96
N TYR A 45 47.41 75.25 7.06
CA TYR A 45 45.99 75.63 7.13
C TYR A 45 45.63 76.48 8.37
N VAL A 46 46.33 76.29 9.49
CA VAL A 46 46.14 77.15 10.68
C VAL A 46 46.58 78.57 10.38
N GLY A 47 47.71 78.74 9.70
CA GLY A 47 48.18 80.03 9.22
C GLY A 47 47.22 80.66 8.20
N VAL A 48 46.63 79.88 7.29
CA VAL A 48 45.61 80.38 6.35
C VAL A 48 44.43 81.00 7.10
N ILE A 49 43.87 80.28 8.09
CA ILE A 49 42.73 80.75 8.89
C ILE A 49 43.10 82.02 9.66
N ASP A 50 44.26 82.05 10.31
CA ASP A 50 44.75 83.21 11.06
C ASP A 50 44.89 84.45 10.15
N GLN A 51 45.53 84.30 9.00
CA GLN A 51 45.74 85.40 8.06
C GLN A 51 44.42 85.87 7.41
N SER A 52 43.52 84.94 7.05
CA SER A 52 42.19 85.27 6.53
C SER A 52 41.35 86.03 7.54
N ARG A 53 41.29 85.58 8.80
CA ARG A 53 40.55 86.27 9.88
C ARG A 53 41.13 87.64 10.16
N HIS A 54 42.45 87.78 10.18
CA HIS A 54 43.08 89.07 10.40
C HIS A 54 42.78 90.04 9.24
N ALA A 55 42.81 89.57 7.98
CA ALA A 55 42.44 90.38 6.83
C ALA A 55 41.01 90.96 6.97
N MET A 56 40.06 90.16 7.47
CA MET A 56 38.67 90.58 7.70
C MET A 56 38.50 91.62 8.83
N THR A 57 39.52 91.89 9.64
CA THR A 57 39.49 92.99 10.64
C THR A 57 39.93 94.35 10.08
N LEU A 58 40.42 94.37 8.84
CA LEU A 58 40.90 95.55 8.13
C LEU A 58 39.83 96.08 7.15
N ASP A 59 40.11 97.23 6.51
CA ASP A 59 39.27 97.73 5.42
C ASP A 59 39.45 96.83 4.20
N VAL A 60 38.39 96.08 3.84
CA VAL A 60 38.38 95.07 2.79
C VAL A 60 37.41 95.45 1.68
N THR A 61 37.83 95.24 0.44
CA THR A 61 36.90 95.23 -0.70
C THR A 61 36.08 93.94 -0.70
N VAL A 62 34.93 93.95 -1.40
CA VAL A 62 34.07 92.75 -1.51
C VAL A 62 34.84 91.52 -2.02
N PRO A 63 35.68 91.60 -3.08
CA PRO A 63 36.47 90.43 -3.52
C PRO A 63 37.51 89.95 -2.51
N GLU A 64 38.06 90.85 -1.69
CA GLU A 64 39.01 90.49 -0.62
C GLU A 64 38.32 89.78 0.54
N GLN A 65 37.12 90.25 0.90
CA GLN A 65 36.28 89.58 1.88
C GLN A 65 35.90 88.16 1.40
N GLU A 66 35.41 88.02 0.16
CA GLU A 66 35.09 86.72 -0.45
C GLU A 66 36.30 85.77 -0.40
N ARG A 67 37.49 86.25 -0.78
CA ARG A 67 38.72 85.46 -0.77
C ARG A 67 39.14 85.06 0.64
N ALA A 68 38.93 85.91 1.64
CA ALA A 68 39.22 85.62 3.04
C ALA A 68 38.35 84.47 3.57
N GLU A 69 37.03 84.61 3.38
CA GLU A 69 36.01 83.66 3.83
C GLU A 69 36.18 82.29 3.14
N TYR A 70 36.40 82.28 1.83
CA TYR A 70 36.68 81.04 1.09
C TYR A 70 37.97 80.35 1.58
N ASN A 71 39.07 81.09 1.75
CA ASN A 71 40.34 80.53 2.21
C ASN A 71 40.21 79.91 3.61
N GLU A 72 39.43 80.54 4.50
CA GLU A 72 39.13 79.99 5.82
C GLU A 72 38.34 78.67 5.71
N ALA A 73 37.23 78.67 4.97
CA ALA A 73 36.40 77.48 4.78
C ALA A 73 37.19 76.33 4.12
N LEU A 74 38.00 76.64 3.10
CA LEU A 74 38.86 75.67 2.42
C LEU A 74 39.93 75.10 3.37
N ALA A 75 40.56 75.93 4.20
CA ALA A 75 41.54 75.48 5.18
C ALA A 75 40.91 74.58 6.27
N MET A 76 39.68 74.85 6.69
CA MET A 76 38.92 73.98 7.59
C MET A 76 38.62 72.62 6.93
N PHE A 77 38.23 72.62 5.65
CA PHE A 77 38.00 71.40 4.87
C PHE A 77 39.26 70.55 4.72
N GLU A 78 40.38 71.14 4.32
CA GLU A 78 41.64 70.41 4.13
C GLU A 78 42.23 69.87 5.47
N ARG A 79 41.83 70.44 6.62
CA ARG A 79 42.14 69.92 7.96
C ARG A 79 41.20 68.82 8.42
N GLY A 80 40.08 68.59 7.72
CA GLY A 80 39.06 67.62 8.12
C GLY A 80 38.27 68.05 9.37
N GLU A 81 38.07 69.35 9.59
CA GLU A 81 37.23 69.86 10.68
C GLU A 81 35.76 69.47 10.48
N ALA A 82 35.03 69.26 11.59
CA ALA A 82 33.64 68.77 11.54
C ALA A 82 32.70 69.82 10.91
N GLU A 83 32.97 71.10 11.16
CA GLU A 83 32.22 72.26 10.72
C GLU A 83 32.59 72.72 9.29
N SER A 84 33.52 72.03 8.62
CA SER A 84 34.01 72.45 7.29
C SER A 84 32.95 72.44 6.19
N LEU A 85 31.98 71.53 6.26
CA LEU A 85 30.85 71.48 5.33
C LEU A 85 29.95 72.71 5.51
N ASP A 86 29.62 73.07 6.76
CA ASP A 86 28.80 74.23 7.07
C ASP A 86 29.50 75.52 6.65
N ALA A 87 30.80 75.65 6.92
CA ALA A 87 31.60 76.81 6.50
C ALA A 87 31.67 76.97 4.97
N LEU A 88 31.82 75.88 4.21
CA LEU A 88 31.78 75.91 2.75
C LEU A 88 30.38 76.27 2.22
N GLN A 89 29.32 75.78 2.86
CA GLN A 89 27.95 76.08 2.46
C GLN A 89 27.57 77.53 2.75
N GLU A 90 27.94 78.05 3.94
CA GLU A 90 27.76 79.46 4.30
C GLU A 90 28.44 80.38 3.28
N PHE A 91 29.67 80.04 2.85
CA PHE A 91 30.36 80.80 1.80
C PHE A 91 29.60 80.80 0.46
N VAL A 92 29.10 79.64 0.03
CA VAL A 92 28.33 79.52 -1.23
C VAL A 92 27.00 80.29 -1.16
N ASP A 93 26.34 80.27 -0.01
CA ASP A 93 25.06 80.94 0.21
C ASP A 93 25.21 82.47 0.29
N ALA A 94 26.31 82.95 0.90
CA ALA A 94 26.64 84.36 0.98
C ALA A 94 27.09 84.95 -0.36
N HIS A 95 27.83 84.16 -1.16
CA HIS A 95 28.47 84.62 -2.40
C HIS A 95 28.12 83.79 -3.64
N PRO A 96 26.83 83.62 -3.99
CA PRO A 96 26.39 82.63 -4.98
C PRO A 96 26.87 82.90 -6.42
N SER A 97 27.30 84.13 -6.71
CA SER A 97 27.81 84.53 -8.03
C SER A 97 29.34 84.48 -8.14
N SER A 98 30.06 84.30 -7.03
CA SER A 98 31.53 84.31 -6.99
C SER A 98 32.12 83.14 -7.78
N PRO A 99 33.23 83.32 -8.53
CA PRO A 99 33.98 82.21 -9.11
C PRO A 99 34.46 81.21 -8.06
N LEU A 100 34.81 81.68 -6.85
CA LEU A 100 35.23 80.84 -5.73
C LEU A 100 34.09 79.97 -5.19
N ALA A 101 32.83 80.37 -5.40
CA ALA A 101 31.69 79.55 -5.00
C ALA A 101 31.60 78.25 -5.82
N GLU A 102 32.12 78.24 -7.05
CA GLU A 102 32.18 77.03 -7.88
C GLU A 102 33.23 76.04 -7.35
N GLU A 103 34.39 76.54 -6.91
CA GLU A 103 35.39 75.72 -6.24
C GLU A 103 34.88 75.19 -4.88
N ALA A 104 34.18 76.02 -4.11
CA ALA A 104 33.54 75.59 -2.86
C ALA A 104 32.51 74.48 -3.09
N ARG A 105 31.67 74.58 -4.13
CA ARG A 105 30.73 73.51 -4.53
C ARG A 105 31.44 72.21 -4.92
N LEU A 106 32.57 72.29 -5.63
CA LEU A 106 33.42 71.13 -5.91
C LEU A 106 33.92 70.48 -4.60
N LYS A 107 34.36 71.28 -3.63
CA LYS A 107 34.83 70.79 -2.32
C LYS A 107 33.71 70.17 -1.48
N ILE A 108 32.50 70.74 -1.50
CA ILE A 108 31.30 70.13 -0.90
C ILE A 108 31.01 68.77 -1.54
N GLY A 109 31.07 68.65 -2.87
CA GLY A 109 30.94 67.37 -3.54
C GLY A 109 32.03 66.36 -3.13
N ASN A 110 33.27 66.82 -2.98
CA ASN A 110 34.39 65.99 -2.50
C ASN A 110 34.15 65.48 -1.07
N TYR A 111 33.59 66.31 -0.18
CA TYR A 111 33.23 65.92 1.18
C TYR A 111 32.35 64.65 1.17
N TYR A 112 31.25 64.68 0.40
CA TYR A 112 30.33 63.56 0.29
C TYR A 112 30.96 62.35 -0.43
N PHE A 113 31.73 62.60 -1.48
CA PHE A 113 32.39 61.56 -2.27
C PHE A 113 33.32 60.69 -1.44
N TYR A 114 34.17 61.30 -0.62
CA TYR A 114 35.14 60.56 0.19
C TYR A 114 34.51 59.77 1.34
N ARG A 115 33.27 60.08 1.73
CA ARG A 115 32.48 59.33 2.71
C ARG A 115 31.63 58.22 2.09
N GLY A 116 31.60 58.13 0.76
CA GLY A 116 30.81 57.16 0.02
C GLY A 116 29.33 57.54 -0.12
N GLU A 117 28.98 58.81 0.11
CA GLU A 117 27.64 59.36 -0.05
C GLU A 117 27.43 59.79 -1.52
N TRP A 118 27.34 58.81 -2.42
CA TRP A 118 27.40 59.03 -3.88
C TRP A 118 26.30 59.93 -4.43
N GLU A 119 25.08 59.84 -3.87
CA GLU A 119 23.94 60.65 -4.29
C GLU A 119 24.14 62.12 -3.93
N SER A 120 24.47 62.40 -2.66
CA SER A 120 24.79 63.76 -2.16
C SER A 120 25.97 64.38 -2.91
N ALA A 121 27.01 63.58 -3.19
CA ALA A 121 28.15 64.02 -3.99
C ALA A 121 27.73 64.40 -5.41
N LEU A 122 26.93 63.56 -6.08
CA LEU A 122 26.48 63.79 -7.45
C LEU A 122 25.58 65.04 -7.55
N VAL A 123 24.70 65.26 -6.57
CA VAL A 123 23.89 66.49 -6.47
C VAL A 123 24.79 67.71 -6.33
N SER A 124 25.74 67.68 -5.39
CA SER A 124 26.65 68.81 -5.14
C SER A 124 27.53 69.14 -6.35
N TYR A 125 28.07 68.11 -7.01
CA TYR A 125 28.81 68.26 -8.27
C TYR A 125 27.96 68.80 -9.41
N GLY A 126 26.65 68.53 -9.42
CA GLY A 126 25.71 69.05 -10.40
C GLY A 126 25.42 70.55 -10.26
N LEU A 127 25.75 71.16 -9.12
CA LEU A 127 25.61 72.60 -8.87
C LEU A 127 26.77 73.44 -9.39
N VAL A 128 27.88 72.80 -9.80
CA VAL A 128 29.03 73.49 -10.41
C VAL A 128 28.67 73.91 -11.84
N ARG A 129 28.85 75.19 -12.16
CA ARG A 129 28.60 75.73 -13.51
C ARG A 129 29.61 75.17 -14.52
N ASN A 130 29.12 74.78 -15.70
CA ASN A 130 29.97 74.23 -16.77
C ASN A 130 31.05 75.24 -17.21
N GLY A 131 32.32 74.80 -17.24
CA GLY A 131 33.45 75.62 -17.67
C GLY A 131 33.84 76.74 -16.70
N ALA A 132 33.39 76.65 -15.44
CA ALA A 132 33.71 77.63 -14.41
C ALA A 132 34.99 77.29 -13.60
N LEU A 133 35.50 76.07 -13.73
CA LEU A 133 36.73 75.62 -13.08
C LEU A 133 37.91 75.62 -14.06
N ASP A 134 39.12 75.47 -13.53
CA ASP A 134 40.30 75.19 -14.37
C ASP A 134 40.24 73.77 -14.96
N ALA A 135 41.06 73.51 -15.98
CA ALA A 135 41.03 72.25 -16.73
C ALA A 135 41.28 71.01 -15.85
N ASP A 136 42.14 71.12 -14.83
CA ASP A 136 42.45 70.00 -13.94
C ASP A 136 41.30 69.73 -12.97
N SER A 137 40.67 70.77 -12.45
CA SER A 137 39.49 70.66 -11.57
C SER A 137 38.24 70.19 -12.32
N ASP A 138 38.06 70.59 -13.58
CA ASP A 138 36.98 70.09 -14.44
C ASP A 138 37.13 68.58 -14.75
N GLU A 139 38.37 68.12 -15.00
CA GLU A 139 38.64 66.68 -15.14
C GLU A 139 38.35 65.90 -13.85
N ASP A 140 38.75 66.42 -12.69
CA ASP A 140 38.45 65.83 -11.37
C ASP A 140 36.95 65.72 -11.11
N LEU A 141 36.22 66.81 -11.36
CA LEU A 141 34.77 66.88 -11.24
C LEU A 141 34.11 65.81 -12.12
N LEU A 142 34.49 65.76 -13.41
CA LEU A 142 33.90 64.83 -14.37
C LEU A 142 34.19 63.38 -13.99
N TYR A 143 35.41 63.07 -13.55
CA TYR A 143 35.79 61.73 -13.12
C TYR A 143 35.01 61.28 -11.89
N ARG A 144 34.87 62.14 -10.88
CA ARG A 144 34.13 61.84 -9.64
C ARG A 144 32.64 61.72 -9.90
N ARG A 145 32.07 62.53 -10.79
CA ARG A 145 30.67 62.37 -11.25
C ARG A 145 30.48 61.04 -11.97
N ALA A 146 31.41 60.66 -12.84
CA ALA A 146 31.37 59.38 -13.55
C ALA A 146 31.41 58.20 -12.57
N TYR A 147 32.27 58.30 -11.55
CA TYR A 147 32.36 57.30 -10.49
C TYR A 147 31.10 57.24 -9.64
N CYS A 148 30.51 58.37 -9.25
CA CYS A 148 29.23 58.38 -8.52
C CYS A 148 28.12 57.72 -9.35
N ASN A 149 28.01 58.07 -10.64
CA ASN A 149 27.06 57.44 -11.55
C ASN A 149 27.29 55.94 -11.67
N LEU A 150 28.54 55.48 -11.75
CA LEU A 150 28.87 54.06 -11.77
C LEU A 150 28.39 53.37 -10.50
N ARG A 151 28.68 53.94 -9.32
CA ARG A 151 28.30 53.37 -8.01
C ARG A 151 26.79 53.36 -7.77
N LEU A 152 26.07 54.28 -8.40
CA LEU A 152 24.59 54.34 -8.41
C LEU A 152 23.96 53.50 -9.53
N ALA A 153 24.76 52.71 -10.27
CA ALA A 153 24.33 51.92 -11.43
C ALA A 153 23.72 52.73 -12.60
N ASN A 154 23.98 54.04 -12.66
CA ASN A 154 23.65 54.93 -13.77
C ASN A 154 24.66 54.74 -14.92
N TYR A 155 24.72 53.52 -15.46
CA TYR A 155 25.79 53.08 -16.35
C TYR A 155 25.88 53.89 -17.66
N ASP A 156 24.76 54.40 -18.20
CA ASP A 156 24.79 55.19 -19.44
C ASP A 156 25.48 56.53 -19.24
N GLU A 157 25.18 57.20 -18.12
CA GLU A 157 25.80 58.47 -17.80
C GLU A 157 27.26 58.30 -17.40
N ALA A 158 27.57 57.27 -16.60
CA ALA A 158 28.95 56.91 -16.28
C ALA A 158 29.76 56.62 -17.55
N ALA A 159 29.21 55.84 -18.48
CA ALA A 159 29.88 55.54 -19.75
C ALA A 159 30.05 56.77 -20.64
N ARG A 160 29.10 57.72 -20.67
CA ARG A 160 29.32 58.99 -21.39
C ARG A 160 30.46 59.79 -20.78
N GLN A 161 30.45 59.97 -19.46
CA GLN A 161 31.41 60.81 -18.74
C GLN A 161 32.83 60.23 -18.78
N TYR A 162 33.00 58.93 -18.54
CA TYR A 162 34.30 58.25 -18.73
C TYR A 162 34.75 58.25 -20.19
N GLY A 163 33.82 58.23 -21.16
CA GLY A 163 34.14 58.32 -22.58
C GLY A 163 34.88 59.62 -22.92
N THR A 164 34.41 60.75 -22.36
CA THR A 164 35.07 62.06 -22.48
C THR A 164 36.47 62.07 -21.89
N LEU A 165 36.69 61.38 -20.77
CA LEU A 165 37.98 61.32 -20.07
C LEU A 165 38.99 60.34 -20.68
N SER A 166 38.56 59.48 -21.61
CA SER A 166 39.38 58.37 -22.16
C SER A 166 40.70 58.79 -22.82
N ARG A 167 40.82 60.06 -23.25
CA ARG A 167 42.02 60.61 -23.90
C ARG A 167 42.85 61.54 -23.01
N THR A 168 42.44 61.72 -21.75
CA THR A 168 43.15 62.59 -20.80
C THR A 168 44.39 61.88 -20.26
N ALA A 169 45.45 62.63 -19.97
CA ALA A 169 46.66 62.07 -19.38
C ALA A 169 46.42 61.59 -17.94
N ARG A 170 45.55 62.27 -17.18
CA ARG A 170 45.30 62.00 -15.75
C ARG A 170 44.34 60.83 -15.54
N TYR A 171 43.27 60.74 -16.33
CA TYR A 171 42.20 59.77 -16.11
C TYR A 171 41.95 58.79 -17.27
N GLY A 172 42.69 58.87 -18.37
CA GLY A 172 42.46 58.02 -19.56
C GLY A 172 42.49 56.53 -19.27
N ALA A 173 43.52 56.04 -18.55
CA ALA A 173 43.66 54.63 -18.22
C ALA A 173 42.55 54.13 -17.26
N ALA A 174 42.26 54.88 -16.20
CA ALA A 174 41.19 54.55 -15.26
C ALA A 174 39.81 54.58 -15.94
N SER A 175 39.59 55.53 -16.85
CA SER A 175 38.34 55.65 -17.61
C SER A 175 38.15 54.48 -18.57
N ALA A 176 39.20 54.06 -19.29
CA ALA A 176 39.15 52.88 -20.14
C ALA A 176 38.81 51.61 -19.34
N PHE A 177 39.36 51.49 -18.13
CA PHE A 177 39.05 50.40 -17.23
C PHE A 177 37.58 50.41 -16.76
N TYR A 178 37.06 51.55 -16.30
CA TYR A 178 35.67 51.63 -15.88
C TYR A 178 34.68 51.45 -17.04
N GLN A 179 35.04 51.80 -18.28
CA GLN A 179 34.26 51.45 -19.47
C GLN A 179 34.15 49.93 -19.65
N ALA A 180 35.28 49.22 -19.54
CA ALA A 180 35.30 47.76 -19.61
C ALA A 180 34.49 47.12 -18.48
N TYR A 181 34.61 47.67 -17.27
CA TYR A 181 33.81 47.24 -16.12
C TYR A 181 32.31 47.49 -16.31
N ILE A 182 31.91 48.63 -16.89
CA ILE A 182 30.50 48.91 -17.22
C ILE A 182 29.98 47.90 -18.24
N ALA A 183 30.77 47.57 -19.28
CA ALA A 183 30.40 46.53 -20.23
C ALA A 183 30.23 45.16 -19.54
N TYR A 184 31.11 44.82 -18.60
CA TYR A 184 31.01 43.60 -17.79
C TYR A 184 29.76 43.59 -16.91
N ALA A 185 29.49 44.68 -16.17
CA ALA A 185 28.33 44.82 -15.29
C ALA A 185 26.99 44.77 -16.05
N ARG A 186 26.99 45.12 -17.34
CA ARG A 186 25.85 45.00 -18.26
C ARG A 186 25.70 43.61 -18.89
N GLY A 187 26.58 42.67 -18.58
CA GLY A 187 26.60 41.34 -19.19
C GLY A 187 27.10 41.32 -20.64
N ASN A 188 27.65 42.43 -21.16
CA ASN A 188 28.28 42.45 -22.49
C ASN A 188 29.72 41.93 -22.40
N TYR A 189 29.84 40.64 -22.11
CA TYR A 189 31.12 39.99 -21.84
C TYR A 189 32.07 39.99 -23.05
N ALA A 190 31.55 39.98 -24.27
CA ALA A 190 32.39 40.06 -25.47
C ALA A 190 33.12 41.41 -25.56
N ALA A 191 32.39 42.52 -25.39
CA ALA A 191 32.99 43.86 -25.40
C ALA A 191 33.91 44.06 -24.19
N ALA A 192 33.46 43.68 -22.99
CA ALA A 192 34.25 43.79 -21.77
C ALA A 192 35.57 43.01 -21.88
N ARG A 193 35.52 41.78 -22.38
CA ARG A 193 36.71 40.94 -22.56
C ARG A 193 37.70 41.54 -23.55
N SER A 194 37.22 42.14 -24.64
CA SER A 194 38.10 42.84 -25.59
C SER A 194 38.78 44.04 -24.94
N GLN A 195 38.01 44.89 -24.26
CA GLN A 195 38.52 46.10 -23.63
C GLN A 195 39.48 45.79 -22.47
N PHE A 196 39.16 44.82 -21.61
CA PHE A 196 40.07 44.36 -20.57
C PHE A 196 41.35 43.75 -21.15
N SER A 197 41.27 43.00 -22.27
CA SER A 197 42.46 42.46 -22.94
C SER A 197 43.41 43.57 -23.40
N ASP A 198 42.87 44.71 -23.86
CA ASP A 198 43.70 45.85 -24.26
C ASP A 198 44.39 46.51 -23.06
N ILE A 199 43.69 46.62 -21.92
CA ILE A 199 44.25 47.15 -20.67
C ILE A 199 45.33 46.22 -20.10
N ALA A 200 45.12 44.91 -20.16
CA ALA A 200 46.04 43.90 -19.67
C ALA A 200 47.38 43.83 -20.43
N LYS A 201 47.50 44.46 -21.62
CA LYS A 201 48.75 44.50 -22.41
C LYS A 201 49.85 45.35 -21.76
N ALA A 202 49.53 46.26 -20.84
CA ALA A 202 50.54 47.06 -20.16
C ALA A 202 51.38 46.17 -19.22
N GLN A 203 52.70 46.40 -19.18
CA GLN A 203 53.68 45.47 -18.57
C GLN A 203 53.50 45.23 -17.06
N SER A 204 52.99 46.21 -16.30
CA SER A 204 52.71 46.06 -14.87
C SER A 204 51.84 47.21 -14.35
N GLY A 205 51.08 46.94 -13.28
CA GLY A 205 50.25 47.93 -12.59
C GLY A 205 48.95 47.34 -12.06
N GLU A 206 48.24 48.11 -11.25
CA GLU A 206 46.99 47.69 -10.61
C GLU A 206 45.84 47.45 -11.61
N LEU A 207 45.72 48.31 -12.63
CA LEU A 207 44.67 48.20 -13.66
C LEU A 207 44.83 46.97 -14.59
N PRO A 208 46.04 46.65 -15.12
CA PRO A 208 46.27 45.40 -15.86
C PRO A 208 45.93 44.15 -15.05
N TYR A 209 46.32 44.08 -13.77
CA TYR A 209 46.00 42.96 -12.89
C TYR A 209 44.48 42.78 -12.73
N GLN A 210 43.76 43.88 -12.40
CA GLN A 210 42.31 43.84 -12.28
C GLN A 210 41.62 43.46 -13.60
N ALA A 211 42.14 43.92 -14.74
CA ALA A 211 41.61 43.56 -16.06
C ALA A 211 41.74 42.06 -16.33
N GLN A 212 42.90 41.47 -16.02
CA GLN A 212 43.15 40.03 -16.16
C GLN A 212 42.26 39.19 -15.21
N TYR A 213 41.97 39.69 -14.01
CA TYR A 213 40.99 39.09 -13.11
C TYR A 213 39.59 39.04 -13.73
N TYR A 214 39.09 40.16 -14.28
CA TYR A 214 37.78 40.17 -14.94
C TYR A 214 37.74 39.31 -16.20
N ILE A 215 38.85 39.22 -16.95
CA ILE A 215 38.98 38.27 -18.07
C ILE A 215 38.80 36.82 -17.56
N THR A 216 39.44 36.47 -16.44
CA THR A 216 39.36 35.14 -15.83
C THR A 216 37.92 34.80 -15.42
N GLN A 217 37.17 35.75 -14.85
CA GLN A 217 35.74 35.58 -14.57
C GLN A 217 34.89 35.39 -15.84
N ILE A 218 35.16 36.18 -16.88
CA ILE A 218 34.45 36.06 -18.16
C ILE A 218 34.72 34.69 -18.79
N ASP A 219 35.97 34.22 -18.76
CA ASP A 219 36.34 32.91 -19.29
C ASP A 219 35.68 31.78 -18.52
N TYR A 220 35.54 31.92 -17.19
CA TYR A 220 34.79 30.96 -16.38
C TYR A 220 33.31 30.91 -16.77
N HIS A 221 32.66 32.08 -16.90
CA HIS A 221 31.28 32.16 -17.38
C HIS A 221 31.10 31.51 -18.77
N ASN A 222 32.08 31.69 -19.65
CA ASN A 222 32.10 31.08 -20.98
C ASN A 222 32.55 29.61 -21.00
N LYS A 223 32.78 29.00 -19.83
CA LYS A 223 33.23 27.60 -19.66
C LYS A 223 34.60 27.30 -20.28
N ASN A 224 35.43 28.32 -20.46
CA ASN A 224 36.80 28.22 -20.95
C ASN A 224 37.77 27.82 -19.81
N TYR A 225 37.46 26.72 -19.12
CA TYR A 225 38.12 26.33 -17.85
C TYR A 225 39.64 26.22 -17.93
N ARG A 226 40.21 25.86 -19.09
CA ARG A 226 41.67 25.80 -19.27
C ARG A 226 42.33 27.17 -19.18
N GLU A 227 41.71 28.20 -19.77
CA GLU A 227 42.21 29.57 -19.70
C GLU A 227 42.02 30.15 -18.30
N VAL A 228 40.91 29.82 -17.62
CA VAL A 228 40.68 30.19 -16.22
C VAL A 228 41.78 29.64 -15.32
N ILE A 229 42.12 28.36 -15.47
CA ILE A 229 43.20 27.73 -14.71
C ILE A 229 44.52 28.44 -15.00
N LYS A 230 44.87 28.65 -16.28
CA LYS A 230 46.14 29.29 -16.65
C LYS A 230 46.25 30.71 -16.06
N ASN A 231 45.31 31.58 -16.41
CA ASN A 231 45.35 32.99 -16.02
C ASN A 231 45.16 33.17 -14.51
N GLY A 232 44.29 32.36 -13.90
CA GLY A 232 44.04 32.42 -12.46
C GLY A 232 45.24 31.98 -11.62
N LEU A 233 46.03 31.01 -12.09
CA LEU A 233 47.27 30.62 -11.41
C LEU A 233 48.35 31.69 -11.53
N GLU A 234 48.53 32.26 -12.73
CA GLU A 234 49.47 33.38 -12.94
C GLU A 234 49.14 34.53 -11.97
N LEU A 235 47.86 34.89 -11.84
CA LEU A 235 47.41 35.94 -10.91
C LEU A 235 47.60 35.61 -9.42
N LEU A 236 47.48 34.34 -9.04
CA LEU A 236 47.70 33.87 -7.66
C LEU A 236 49.20 33.81 -7.31
N GLU A 237 50.08 33.60 -8.29
CA GLU A 237 51.54 33.56 -8.08
C GLU A 237 52.16 34.96 -7.96
N GLU A 238 51.61 35.96 -8.65
CA GLU A 238 52.11 37.34 -8.60
C GLU A 238 52.02 37.99 -7.21
N GLY A 239 51.18 37.47 -6.30
CA GLY A 239 51.16 37.85 -4.86
C GLY A 239 50.87 39.32 -4.57
N ASN A 240 50.35 40.06 -5.55
CA ASN A 240 50.24 41.52 -5.51
C ASN A 240 48.90 42.02 -4.94
N ASN A 241 47.90 41.15 -4.72
CA ASN A 241 46.58 41.59 -4.27
C ASN A 241 45.71 40.51 -3.58
N ASP A 242 45.83 40.40 -2.24
CA ASP A 242 45.02 39.49 -1.40
C ASP A 242 43.50 39.61 -1.60
N TYR A 243 43.01 40.74 -2.13
CA TYR A 243 41.57 41.00 -2.31
C TYR A 243 40.90 40.04 -3.30
N PHE A 244 41.61 39.59 -4.35
CA PHE A 244 41.02 38.74 -5.38
C PHE A 244 41.29 37.24 -5.19
N ASP A 245 42.17 36.89 -4.26
CA ASP A 245 42.66 35.54 -4.07
C ASP A 245 41.55 34.53 -3.77
N ALA A 246 40.60 34.87 -2.91
CA ALA A 246 39.51 33.97 -2.56
C ALA A 246 38.71 33.57 -3.82
N GLU A 247 38.29 34.55 -4.62
CA GLU A 247 37.52 34.30 -5.83
C GLU A 247 38.35 33.61 -6.92
N LEU A 248 39.63 33.94 -7.07
CA LEU A 248 40.53 33.23 -7.98
C LEU A 248 40.70 31.76 -7.59
N ASN A 249 40.89 31.46 -6.29
CA ASN A 249 40.94 30.08 -5.79
C ASN A 249 39.64 29.33 -6.09
N ARG A 250 38.48 29.98 -5.97
CA ARG A 250 37.18 29.38 -6.34
C ARG A 250 37.12 29.06 -7.83
N LEU A 251 37.39 30.04 -8.70
CA LEU A 251 37.33 29.89 -10.16
C LEU A 251 38.29 28.81 -10.67
N VAL A 252 39.53 28.81 -10.17
CA VAL A 252 40.55 27.81 -10.50
C VAL A 252 40.14 26.43 -9.99
N GLY A 253 39.66 26.34 -8.74
CA GLY A 253 39.24 25.08 -8.14
C GLY A 253 38.06 24.41 -8.85
N GLU A 254 37.00 25.16 -9.15
CA GLU A 254 35.85 24.66 -9.92
C GLU A 254 36.25 24.32 -11.38
N SER A 255 37.15 25.09 -11.99
CA SER A 255 37.67 24.79 -13.33
C SER A 255 38.49 23.49 -13.36
N TYR A 256 39.28 23.22 -12.32
CA TYR A 256 39.97 21.93 -12.17
C TYR A 256 38.99 20.76 -12.03
N TYR A 257 37.88 20.96 -11.30
CA TYR A 257 36.83 19.95 -11.21
C TYR A 257 36.23 19.64 -12.58
N HIS A 258 35.88 20.66 -13.37
CA HIS A 258 35.32 20.48 -14.71
C HIS A 258 36.31 19.89 -15.73
N THR A 259 37.62 20.06 -15.52
CA THR A 259 38.67 19.46 -16.37
C THR A 259 39.12 18.08 -15.89
N GLY A 260 38.61 17.60 -14.74
CA GLY A 260 38.81 16.26 -14.22
C GLY A 260 39.96 16.10 -13.20
N ASP A 261 40.69 17.17 -12.87
CA ASP A 261 41.76 17.13 -11.87
C ASP A 261 41.22 17.38 -10.45
N LYS A 262 40.68 16.31 -9.88
CA LYS A 262 40.01 16.34 -8.57
C LYS A 262 40.94 16.72 -7.42
N GLY A 263 42.22 16.36 -7.51
CA GLY A 263 43.22 16.65 -6.48
C GLY A 263 43.48 18.15 -6.38
N ARG A 264 43.79 18.80 -7.51
CA ARG A 264 43.97 20.25 -7.54
C ARG A 264 42.67 21.00 -7.27
N ALA A 265 41.54 20.52 -7.79
CA ALA A 265 40.22 21.09 -7.47
C ALA A 265 40.00 21.20 -5.96
N LYS A 266 40.24 20.10 -5.22
CA LYS A 266 40.12 20.07 -3.76
C LYS A 266 41.04 21.08 -3.09
N THR A 267 42.29 21.18 -3.53
CA THR A 267 43.28 22.11 -2.96
C THR A 267 42.84 23.57 -3.08
N TYR A 268 42.49 24.02 -4.29
CA TYR A 268 42.10 25.42 -4.52
C TYR A 268 40.73 25.74 -3.90
N LEU A 269 39.77 24.81 -3.95
CA LEU A 269 38.48 25.00 -3.27
C LEU A 269 38.61 25.04 -1.75
N GLN A 270 39.50 24.25 -1.15
CA GLN A 270 39.74 24.33 0.30
C GLN A 270 40.34 25.69 0.68
N ARG A 271 41.30 26.21 -0.09
CA ARG A 271 41.85 27.57 0.12
C ARG A 271 40.77 28.64 0.07
N TYR A 272 39.84 28.54 -0.88
CA TYR A 272 38.68 29.44 -0.95
C TYR A 272 37.78 29.33 0.29
N LEU A 273 37.45 28.10 0.70
CA LEU A 273 36.54 27.86 1.84
C LEU A 273 37.15 28.15 3.20
N ASP A 274 38.48 28.19 3.31
CA ASP A 274 39.20 28.59 4.53
C ASP A 274 39.17 30.11 4.75
N ASN A 275 38.99 30.90 3.68
CA ASN A 275 38.93 32.36 3.76
C ASN A 275 37.93 32.96 2.75
N PRO A 276 36.63 32.67 2.87
CA PRO A 276 35.63 33.18 1.93
C PRO A 276 35.32 34.65 2.19
N GLU A 277 35.21 35.45 1.12
CA GLU A 277 34.64 36.79 1.21
C GLU A 277 33.11 36.72 1.33
N GLY A 278 32.61 36.52 2.55
CA GLY A 278 31.18 36.38 2.84
C GLY A 278 30.69 34.92 2.82
N GLU A 279 29.41 34.72 2.48
CA GLU A 279 28.84 33.37 2.39
C GLU A 279 29.44 32.62 1.18
N PRO A 280 29.94 31.38 1.37
CA PRO A 280 30.51 30.60 0.28
C PRO A 280 29.53 30.39 -0.88
N TYR A 281 30.02 30.47 -2.11
CA TYR A 281 29.22 30.17 -3.29
C TYR A 281 28.70 28.73 -3.27
N ARG A 282 27.40 28.56 -3.57
CA ARG A 282 26.73 27.24 -3.62
C ARG A 282 27.43 26.25 -4.56
N THR A 283 27.97 26.72 -5.68
CA THR A 283 28.71 25.89 -6.64
C THR A 283 30.01 25.33 -6.06
N ALA A 284 30.70 26.11 -5.23
CA ALA A 284 31.95 25.72 -4.60
C ALA A 284 31.70 24.70 -3.49
N THR A 285 30.69 24.94 -2.65
CA THR A 285 30.29 24.00 -1.59
C THR A 285 29.73 22.71 -2.18
N TYR A 286 28.92 22.79 -3.24
CA TYR A 286 28.46 21.62 -4.01
C TYR A 286 29.64 20.81 -4.55
N THR A 287 30.54 21.45 -5.30
CA THR A 287 31.68 20.78 -5.94
C THR A 287 32.56 20.08 -4.90
N MET A 288 32.86 20.78 -3.81
CA MET A 288 33.64 20.21 -2.71
C MET A 288 32.88 19.09 -1.99
N GLY A 289 31.55 19.18 -1.88
CA GLY A 289 30.69 18.11 -1.41
C GLY A 289 30.73 16.86 -2.29
N VAL A 290 30.75 17.02 -3.62
CA VAL A 290 30.89 15.89 -4.57
C VAL A 290 32.26 15.23 -4.40
N LEU A 291 33.33 16.03 -4.29
CA LEU A 291 34.69 15.53 -4.07
C LEU A 291 34.78 14.75 -2.74
N ASP A 292 34.14 15.23 -1.68
CA ASP A 292 34.11 14.53 -0.40
C ASP A 292 33.27 13.24 -0.46
N TYR A 293 32.16 13.22 -1.20
CA TYR A 293 31.37 12.00 -1.42
C TYR A 293 32.20 10.92 -2.13
N GLU A 294 32.90 11.29 -3.21
CA GLU A 294 33.74 10.37 -3.97
C GLU A 294 34.93 9.86 -3.16
N ALA A 295 35.44 10.66 -2.23
CA ALA A 295 36.48 10.27 -1.27
C ALA A 295 35.94 9.40 -0.12
N GLY A 296 34.63 9.17 -0.01
CA GLY A 296 33.99 8.41 1.07
C GLY A 296 33.76 9.21 2.37
N ASN A 297 33.99 10.51 2.35
CA ASN A 297 33.82 11.41 3.51
C ASN A 297 32.36 11.89 3.62
N TYR A 298 31.44 10.96 3.90
CA TYR A 298 30.00 11.22 3.81
C TYR A 298 29.46 12.29 4.75
N ASP A 299 30.06 12.49 5.94
CA ASP A 299 29.67 13.55 6.87
C ASP A 299 30.00 14.94 6.33
N SER A 300 31.23 15.13 5.88
CA SER A 300 31.67 16.38 5.24
C SER A 300 30.88 16.65 3.97
N ALA A 301 30.64 15.61 3.16
CA ALA A 301 29.81 15.73 1.97
C ALA A 301 28.39 16.20 2.30
N LEU A 302 27.72 15.62 3.31
CA LEU A 302 26.39 16.04 3.74
C LEU A 302 26.35 17.49 4.23
N GLN A 303 27.35 17.91 5.02
CA GLN A 303 27.45 19.28 5.50
C GLN A 303 27.58 20.27 4.33
N ARG A 304 28.50 20.00 3.39
CA ARG A 304 28.73 20.84 2.21
C ARG A 304 27.54 20.85 1.25
N MET A 305 26.91 19.69 1.03
CA MET A 305 25.70 19.60 0.21
C MET A 305 24.56 20.41 0.83
N THR A 306 24.39 20.37 2.16
CA THR A 306 23.37 21.18 2.87
C THR A 306 23.56 22.68 2.62
N GLN A 307 24.81 23.15 2.57
CA GLN A 307 25.14 24.56 2.24
C GLN A 307 24.91 24.90 0.76
N SER A 308 24.89 23.90 -0.13
CA SER A 308 24.63 24.11 -1.55
C SER A 308 23.14 24.14 -1.91
N VAL A 309 22.27 23.67 -1.00
CA VAL A 309 20.82 23.72 -1.21
C VAL A 309 20.29 25.09 -0.80
N GLY A 310 19.50 25.73 -1.67
CA GLY A 310 18.92 27.04 -1.38
C GLY A 310 17.74 27.35 -2.29
N GLU A 311 18.03 27.64 -3.57
CA GLU A 311 17.00 27.90 -4.59
C GLU A 311 16.50 26.58 -5.22
N ASP A 312 15.28 26.61 -5.76
CA ASP A 312 14.73 25.49 -6.53
C ASP A 312 15.34 25.47 -7.94
N ASP A 313 16.52 24.86 -8.06
CA ASP A 313 17.30 24.76 -9.29
C ASP A 313 17.95 23.38 -9.49
N ALA A 314 18.62 23.20 -10.63
CA ALA A 314 19.32 21.96 -10.98
C ALA A 314 20.45 21.60 -10.00
N LEU A 315 21.11 22.59 -9.40
CA LEU A 315 22.19 22.38 -8.43
C LEU A 315 21.62 21.78 -7.14
N ALA A 316 20.56 22.36 -6.60
CA ALA A 316 19.85 21.85 -5.42
C ALA A 316 19.28 20.45 -5.68
N GLN A 317 18.73 20.19 -6.86
CA GLN A 317 18.24 18.86 -7.24
C GLN A 317 19.37 17.81 -7.19
N SER A 318 20.53 18.14 -7.77
CA SER A 318 21.69 17.25 -7.74
C SER A 318 22.27 17.10 -6.33
N ALA A 319 22.31 18.17 -5.54
CA ALA A 319 22.75 18.13 -4.15
C ALA A 319 21.90 17.18 -3.31
N TYR A 320 20.56 17.23 -3.44
CA TYR A 320 19.66 16.30 -2.78
C TYR A 320 19.90 14.84 -3.20
N LEU A 321 20.21 14.57 -4.47
CA LEU A 321 20.58 13.23 -4.92
C LEU A 321 21.83 12.72 -4.18
N TYR A 322 22.90 13.52 -4.13
CA TYR A 322 24.13 13.15 -3.41
C TYR A 322 23.92 13.03 -1.90
N MET A 323 23.08 13.88 -1.29
CA MET A 323 22.71 13.75 0.12
C MET A 323 22.01 12.42 0.40
N GLY A 324 21.10 12.00 -0.48
CA GLY A 324 20.46 10.68 -0.39
C GLY A 324 21.47 9.54 -0.48
N GLN A 325 22.41 9.61 -1.42
CA GLN A 325 23.46 8.60 -1.59
C GLN A 325 24.40 8.54 -0.37
N CYS A 326 24.80 9.68 0.20
CA CYS A 326 25.58 9.74 1.43
C CYS A 326 24.86 9.02 2.58
N ARG A 327 23.56 9.31 2.76
CA ARG A 327 22.74 8.70 3.82
C ARG A 327 22.56 7.19 3.63
N LEU A 328 22.39 6.72 2.40
CA LEU A 328 22.40 5.27 2.10
C LEU A 328 23.72 4.61 2.52
N LYS A 329 24.87 5.21 2.18
CA LYS A 329 26.18 4.68 2.58
C LYS A 329 26.38 4.65 4.10
N LYS A 330 25.63 5.47 4.83
CA LYS A 330 25.58 5.50 6.29
C LYS A 330 24.47 4.63 6.91
N ASN A 331 23.72 3.87 6.11
CA ASN A 331 22.58 3.06 6.53
C ASN A 331 21.40 3.86 7.17
N ASP A 332 21.29 5.16 6.86
CA ASP A 332 20.15 6.01 7.24
C ASP A 332 19.09 5.98 6.14
N LEU A 333 18.30 4.90 6.11
CA LEU A 333 17.29 4.67 5.07
C LEU A 333 16.20 5.75 5.08
N ASN A 334 15.73 6.17 6.25
CA ASN A 334 14.69 7.19 6.39
C ASN A 334 15.16 8.58 5.94
N GLY A 335 16.40 8.95 6.26
CA GLY A 335 17.00 10.19 5.77
C GLY A 335 17.31 10.13 4.27
N ALA A 336 17.74 8.97 3.77
CA ALA A 336 17.99 8.78 2.34
C ALA A 336 16.71 8.93 1.52
N ALA A 337 15.63 8.24 1.91
CA ALA A 337 14.33 8.29 1.26
C ALA A 337 13.83 9.74 1.11
N ARG A 338 13.91 10.55 2.18
CA ARG A 338 13.52 11.97 2.15
C ARG A 338 14.34 12.80 1.16
N ALA A 339 15.66 12.59 1.10
CA ALA A 339 16.52 13.36 0.19
C ALA A 339 16.25 12.99 -1.27
N PHE A 340 16.07 11.70 -1.57
CA PHE A 340 15.70 11.25 -2.91
C PHE A 340 14.30 11.71 -3.33
N GLU A 341 13.34 11.73 -2.40
CA GLU A 341 12.00 12.25 -2.67
C GLU A 341 12.06 13.72 -3.12
N GLN A 342 12.85 14.57 -2.46
CA GLN A 342 13.03 15.97 -2.87
C GLN A 342 13.63 16.07 -4.27
N ALA A 343 14.73 15.35 -4.54
CA ALA A 343 15.35 15.35 -5.87
C ALA A 343 14.42 14.81 -6.97
N ALA A 344 13.54 13.85 -6.65
CA ALA A 344 12.57 13.26 -7.59
C ALA A 344 11.35 14.15 -7.87
N LYS A 345 11.01 15.06 -6.96
CA LYS A 345 9.92 16.05 -7.13
C LYS A 345 10.33 17.21 -8.04
N MET A 346 11.61 17.60 -7.99
CA MET A 346 12.15 18.66 -8.83
C MET A 346 12.22 18.24 -10.31
N THR A 347 12.04 19.20 -11.22
CA THR A 347 11.86 18.95 -12.67
C THR A 347 12.99 19.48 -13.55
N HIS A 348 14.13 19.89 -12.98
CA HIS A 348 15.21 20.56 -13.72
C HIS A 348 16.01 19.61 -14.60
N ASP A 349 16.57 18.53 -14.02
CA ASP A 349 17.28 17.48 -14.73
C ASP A 349 16.51 16.16 -14.68
N ALA A 350 16.12 15.65 -15.85
CA ALA A 350 15.32 14.43 -15.98
C ALA A 350 16.08 13.16 -15.56
N GLY A 351 17.40 13.10 -15.77
CA GLY A 351 18.22 11.95 -15.41
C GLY A 351 18.48 11.87 -13.90
N VAL A 352 18.67 13.03 -13.26
CA VAL A 352 18.72 13.15 -11.79
C VAL A 352 17.37 12.76 -11.20
N ARG A 353 16.26 13.23 -11.79
CA ARG A 353 14.90 12.87 -11.36
C ARG A 353 14.64 11.36 -11.42
N GLU A 354 14.96 10.72 -12.54
CA GLU A 354 14.86 9.27 -12.72
C GLU A 354 15.71 8.52 -11.67
N THR A 355 16.98 8.90 -11.53
CA THR A 355 17.91 8.25 -10.59
C THR A 355 17.48 8.44 -9.14
N ALA A 356 17.00 9.64 -8.79
CA ALA A 356 16.47 9.94 -7.47
C ALA A 356 15.22 9.10 -7.19
N PHE A 357 14.28 9.03 -8.13
CA PHE A 357 13.05 8.29 -7.92
C PHE A 357 13.29 6.78 -7.76
N TYR A 358 14.19 6.22 -8.57
CA TYR A 358 14.64 4.83 -8.39
C TYR A 358 15.16 4.61 -6.96
N ASN A 359 16.12 5.43 -6.51
CA ASN A 359 16.71 5.27 -5.19
C ASN A 359 15.71 5.56 -4.06
N TYR A 360 14.72 6.43 -4.28
CA TYR A 360 13.63 6.66 -3.34
C TYR A 360 12.80 5.38 -3.14
N ALA A 361 12.37 4.74 -4.23
CA ALA A 361 11.60 3.50 -4.19
C ALA A 361 12.37 2.35 -3.53
N ILE A 362 13.68 2.21 -3.81
CA ILE A 362 14.50 1.16 -3.20
C ILE A 362 14.71 1.41 -1.70
N SER A 363 14.94 2.66 -1.29
CA SER A 363 15.17 3.01 0.12
C SER A 363 13.97 2.65 0.99
N GLN A 364 12.74 2.77 0.45
CA GLN A 364 11.53 2.34 1.16
C GLN A 364 11.44 0.81 1.25
N ASN A 365 11.67 0.10 0.14
CA ASN A 365 11.59 -1.36 0.07
C ASN A 365 12.60 -2.08 0.99
N GLN A 366 13.77 -1.49 1.26
CA GLN A 366 14.82 -2.09 2.11
C GLN A 366 14.57 -2.00 3.64
N GLY A 367 13.33 -1.70 4.07
CA GLY A 367 12.95 -1.73 5.49
C GLY A 367 12.78 -0.35 6.13
N GLY A 368 12.46 0.68 5.34
CA GLY A 368 11.87 1.91 5.86
C GLY A 368 10.49 1.59 6.46
N ARG A 369 10.38 1.49 7.79
CA ARG A 369 9.15 1.07 8.47
C ARG A 369 8.10 2.18 8.47
N THR A 370 7.12 2.11 7.55
CA THR A 370 5.89 2.91 7.61
C THR A 370 4.65 1.99 7.56
N PRO A 371 3.65 2.18 8.42
CA PRO A 371 2.34 1.53 8.31
C PRO A 371 1.75 1.58 6.89
N PHE A 372 1.28 0.43 6.39
CA PHE A 372 0.78 0.20 5.02
C PHE A 372 1.79 0.62 3.94
N ASP A 373 2.85 -0.18 3.82
CA ASP A 373 3.93 -0.03 2.85
C ASP A 373 3.45 0.35 1.43
N GLN A 374 3.85 1.54 0.96
CA GLN A 374 3.57 2.09 -0.39
C GLN A 374 4.70 1.79 -1.39
N SER A 375 5.68 0.96 -1.03
CA SER A 375 6.82 0.64 -1.90
C SER A 375 6.38 0.08 -3.25
N ILE A 376 5.35 -0.77 -3.27
CA ILE A 376 4.76 -1.36 -4.48
C ILE A 376 4.22 -0.29 -5.43
N ASP A 377 3.43 0.67 -4.92
CA ASP A 377 2.83 1.75 -5.72
C ASP A 377 3.92 2.63 -6.35
N MET A 378 5.00 2.90 -5.61
CA MET A 378 6.13 3.67 -6.11
C MET A 378 6.92 2.92 -7.19
N LEU A 379 7.16 1.61 -7.00
CA LEU A 379 7.84 0.77 -7.99
C LEU A 379 6.99 0.64 -9.27
N GLU A 380 5.67 0.49 -9.13
CA GLU A 380 4.71 0.52 -10.23
C GLU A 380 4.76 1.85 -10.98
N GLN A 381 4.67 2.97 -10.25
CA GLN A 381 4.76 4.31 -10.83
C GLN A 381 6.06 4.48 -11.60
N PHE A 382 7.19 4.03 -11.04
CA PHE A 382 8.48 4.09 -11.73
C PHE A 382 8.45 3.34 -13.07
N LEU A 383 7.89 2.12 -13.12
CA LEU A 383 7.79 1.34 -14.37
C LEU A 383 6.88 1.99 -15.41
N ASN A 384 5.87 2.74 -14.96
CA ASN A 384 4.93 3.46 -15.82
C ASN A 384 5.51 4.79 -16.34
N ASP A 385 6.20 5.54 -15.48
CA ASP A 385 6.80 6.84 -15.83
C ASP A 385 8.10 6.66 -16.64
N TYR A 386 8.86 5.58 -16.38
CA TYR A 386 10.15 5.30 -17.02
C TYR A 386 10.21 3.89 -17.66
N PRO A 387 9.35 3.58 -18.65
CA PRO A 387 9.21 2.23 -19.22
C PRO A 387 10.45 1.73 -20.00
N ARG A 388 11.41 2.63 -20.28
CA ARG A 388 12.70 2.36 -20.95
C ARG A 388 13.91 2.62 -20.03
N SER A 389 13.69 2.76 -18.72
CA SER A 389 14.76 3.00 -17.76
C SER A 389 15.79 1.88 -17.76
N ARG A 390 17.06 2.24 -17.56
CA ARG A 390 18.14 1.27 -17.24
C ARG A 390 17.90 0.51 -15.93
N TYR A 391 17.04 1.03 -15.05
CA TYR A 391 16.70 0.44 -13.77
C TYR A 391 15.49 -0.50 -13.83
N LYS A 392 14.82 -0.60 -15.00
CA LYS A 392 13.59 -1.37 -15.17
C LYS A 392 13.71 -2.80 -14.63
N ASP A 393 14.73 -3.55 -15.04
CA ASP A 393 14.90 -4.96 -14.65
C ASP A 393 15.13 -5.15 -13.15
N ASN A 394 15.72 -4.16 -12.48
CA ASN A 394 15.90 -4.14 -11.03
C ASN A 394 14.59 -3.83 -10.33
N VAL A 395 13.88 -2.79 -10.77
CA VAL A 395 12.57 -2.39 -10.22
C VAL A 395 11.56 -3.52 -10.38
N GLU A 396 11.52 -4.19 -11.54
CA GLU A 396 10.70 -5.39 -11.73
C GLU A 396 11.10 -6.51 -10.75
N GLY A 397 12.39 -6.68 -10.47
CA GLY A 397 12.86 -7.65 -9.47
C GLY A 397 12.33 -7.33 -8.08
N TYR A 398 12.55 -6.11 -7.60
CA TYR A 398 12.06 -5.65 -6.30
C TYR A 398 10.55 -5.74 -6.16
N LEU A 399 9.82 -5.43 -7.23
CA LEU A 399 8.37 -5.48 -7.25
C LEU A 399 7.87 -6.93 -7.19
N VAL A 400 8.50 -7.83 -7.93
CA VAL A 400 8.21 -9.28 -7.83
C VAL A 400 8.54 -9.81 -6.44
N ASP A 401 9.67 -9.44 -5.86
CA ASP A 401 10.03 -9.84 -4.49
C ASP A 401 8.98 -9.33 -3.51
N ALA A 402 8.55 -8.06 -3.61
CA ALA A 402 7.50 -7.50 -2.78
C ALA A 402 6.17 -8.26 -2.92
N TYR A 403 5.75 -8.60 -4.15
CA TYR A 403 4.55 -9.40 -4.39
C TYR A 403 4.63 -10.79 -3.77
N MET A 404 5.80 -11.43 -3.83
CA MET A 404 5.97 -12.79 -3.33
C MET A 404 6.14 -12.83 -1.80
N THR A 405 6.84 -11.86 -1.22
CA THR A 405 7.05 -11.76 0.23
C THR A 405 5.78 -11.37 0.96
N THR A 406 5.02 -10.39 0.47
CA THR A 406 3.78 -9.95 1.14
C THR A 406 2.68 -11.01 1.09
N SER A 407 2.70 -11.93 0.12
CA SER A 407 1.64 -12.92 -0.13
C SER A 407 0.23 -12.32 -0.31
N ASP A 408 0.07 -10.99 -0.38
CA ASP A 408 -1.18 -10.32 -0.71
C ASP A 408 -1.33 -10.32 -2.23
N TYR A 409 -1.66 -11.51 -2.74
CA TYR A 409 -1.74 -11.75 -4.18
C TYR A 409 -2.84 -10.92 -4.86
N GLY A 410 -3.86 -10.48 -4.11
CA GLY A 410 -4.92 -9.60 -4.61
C GLY A 410 -4.38 -8.22 -4.97
N LYS A 411 -3.67 -7.58 -4.04
CA LYS A 411 -2.99 -6.30 -4.31
C LYS A 411 -1.89 -6.46 -5.34
N ALA A 412 -1.11 -7.54 -5.28
CA ALA A 412 -0.10 -7.83 -6.29
C ALA A 412 -0.71 -7.89 -7.69
N LEU A 413 -1.82 -8.61 -7.88
CA LEU A 413 -2.50 -8.69 -9.18
C LEU A 413 -3.01 -7.32 -9.64
N SER A 414 -3.58 -6.53 -8.73
CA SER A 414 -4.03 -5.17 -9.02
C SER A 414 -2.86 -4.30 -9.52
N SER A 415 -1.75 -4.30 -8.79
CA SER A 415 -0.56 -3.53 -9.16
C SER A 415 0.03 -3.99 -10.49
N ILE A 416 0.15 -5.31 -10.70
CA ILE A 416 0.61 -5.87 -11.98
C ILE A 416 -0.26 -5.40 -13.15
N ASN A 417 -1.57 -5.33 -12.97
CA ASN A 417 -2.50 -4.91 -14.02
C ASN A 417 -2.41 -3.41 -14.34
N HIS A 418 -1.92 -2.59 -13.42
CA HIS A 418 -1.66 -1.17 -13.67
C HIS A 418 -0.32 -0.90 -14.38
N ILE A 419 0.60 -1.86 -14.39
CA ILE A 419 1.85 -1.74 -15.15
C ILE A 419 1.52 -1.85 -16.64
N LYS A 420 1.71 -0.75 -17.38
CA LYS A 420 1.36 -0.68 -18.82
C LYS A 420 2.19 -1.63 -19.69
N ASN A 421 3.47 -1.82 -19.35
CA ASN A 421 4.43 -2.58 -20.16
C ASN A 421 5.23 -3.58 -19.30
N PRO A 422 4.59 -4.62 -18.74
CA PRO A 422 5.24 -5.54 -17.82
C PRO A 422 6.28 -6.39 -18.56
N GLY A 423 7.50 -6.44 -18.03
CA GLY A 423 8.56 -7.31 -18.53
C GLY A 423 8.35 -8.79 -18.18
N PRO A 424 9.27 -9.66 -18.63
CA PRO A 424 9.16 -11.11 -18.44
C PRO A 424 9.05 -11.54 -16.97
N LYS A 425 9.79 -10.87 -16.05
CA LYS A 425 9.74 -11.18 -14.62
C LYS A 425 8.36 -10.91 -14.03
N VAL A 426 7.77 -9.75 -14.34
CA VAL A 426 6.43 -9.36 -13.89
C VAL A 426 5.36 -10.26 -14.48
N LYS A 427 5.45 -10.65 -15.76
CA LYS A 427 4.51 -11.61 -16.38
C LYS A 427 4.58 -12.98 -15.74
N LYS A 428 5.79 -13.46 -15.44
CA LYS A 428 6.00 -14.71 -14.70
C LYS A 428 5.39 -14.63 -13.30
N ALA A 429 5.63 -13.54 -12.56
CA ALA A 429 5.02 -13.30 -11.27
C ALA A 429 3.50 -13.22 -11.34
N LYS A 430 2.92 -12.58 -12.38
CA LYS A 430 1.48 -12.54 -12.62
C LYS A 430 0.88 -13.94 -12.68
N GLN A 431 1.53 -14.85 -13.39
CA GLN A 431 1.07 -16.24 -13.49
C GLN A 431 1.07 -16.93 -12.12
N THR A 432 2.14 -16.75 -11.33
CA THR A 432 2.24 -17.28 -9.97
C THR A 432 1.21 -16.67 -9.02
N VAL A 433 1.00 -15.35 -9.08
CA VAL A 433 0.01 -14.60 -8.30
C VAL A 433 -1.41 -15.11 -8.60
N LEU A 434 -1.77 -15.23 -9.87
CA LEU A 434 -3.07 -15.76 -10.31
C LEU A 434 -3.26 -17.21 -9.88
N TYR A 435 -2.22 -18.04 -10.00
CA TYR A 435 -2.23 -19.40 -9.49
C TYR A 435 -2.53 -19.45 -7.99
N ASN A 436 -1.81 -18.67 -7.19
CA ASN A 436 -2.00 -18.66 -5.73
C ASN A 436 -3.37 -18.09 -5.32
N LEU A 437 -3.86 -17.02 -5.97
CA LEU A 437 -5.23 -16.52 -5.77
C LEU A 437 -6.26 -17.59 -6.10
N GLY A 438 -6.04 -18.32 -7.18
CA GLY A 438 -6.86 -19.43 -7.61
C GLY A 438 -6.96 -20.55 -6.58
N VAL A 439 -5.81 -21.03 -6.11
CA VAL A 439 -5.70 -22.06 -5.07
C VAL A 439 -6.30 -21.58 -3.74
N GLN A 440 -6.04 -20.33 -3.35
CA GLN A 440 -6.61 -19.74 -2.13
C GLN A 440 -8.14 -19.62 -2.24
N SER A 441 -8.65 -19.18 -3.39
CA SER A 441 -10.10 -19.09 -3.64
C SER A 441 -10.75 -20.47 -3.56
N LEU A 442 -10.09 -21.49 -4.10
CA LEU A 442 -10.55 -22.87 -4.04
C LEU A 442 -10.56 -23.42 -2.61
N ALA A 443 -9.51 -23.16 -1.83
CA ALA A 443 -9.43 -23.52 -0.41
C ALA A 443 -10.55 -22.86 0.42
N ASN A 444 -10.96 -21.66 0.02
CA ASN A 444 -12.05 -20.90 0.65
C ASN A 444 -13.45 -21.26 0.08
N GLY A 445 -13.58 -22.28 -0.76
CA GLY A 445 -14.85 -22.71 -1.36
C GLY A 445 -15.43 -21.76 -2.42
N LYS A 446 -14.68 -20.73 -2.83
CA LYS A 446 -15.08 -19.75 -3.84
C LYS A 446 -14.76 -20.27 -5.24
N ASN A 447 -15.50 -21.28 -5.68
CA ASN A 447 -15.20 -22.00 -6.94
C ASN A 447 -15.21 -21.08 -8.17
N THR A 448 -16.13 -20.12 -8.25
CA THR A 448 -16.22 -19.17 -9.37
C THR A 448 -14.98 -18.28 -9.48
N ASP A 449 -14.51 -17.75 -8.35
CA ASP A 449 -13.29 -16.92 -8.29
C ASP A 449 -12.04 -17.76 -8.62
N ALA A 450 -11.98 -18.99 -8.08
CA ALA A 450 -10.90 -19.93 -8.38
C ALA A 450 -10.79 -20.21 -9.88
N ILE A 451 -11.92 -20.52 -10.54
CA ILE A 451 -11.97 -20.71 -11.99
C ILE A 451 -11.47 -19.46 -12.71
N HIS A 452 -11.95 -18.28 -12.32
CA HIS A 452 -11.58 -17.01 -12.94
C HIS A 452 -10.06 -16.74 -12.89
N TYR A 453 -9.42 -16.94 -11.73
CA TYR A 453 -7.98 -16.69 -11.58
C TYR A 453 -7.13 -17.77 -12.25
N LEU A 454 -7.46 -19.05 -12.08
CA LEU A 454 -6.67 -20.16 -12.63
C LEU A 454 -6.77 -20.22 -14.15
N GLN A 455 -7.94 -19.88 -14.71
CA GLN A 455 -8.11 -19.75 -16.15
C GLN A 455 -7.17 -18.69 -16.73
N GLN A 456 -7.09 -17.50 -16.11
CA GLN A 456 -6.14 -16.46 -16.50
C GLN A 456 -4.68 -16.90 -16.36
N ALA A 457 -4.35 -17.65 -15.30
CA ALA A 457 -3.01 -18.21 -15.12
C ALA A 457 -2.63 -19.16 -16.27
N VAL A 458 -3.58 -19.99 -16.73
CA VAL A 458 -3.38 -20.89 -17.87
C VAL A 458 -3.24 -20.12 -19.19
N GLU A 459 -4.01 -19.05 -19.38
CA GLU A 459 -3.99 -18.20 -20.59
C GLU A 459 -2.67 -17.43 -20.78
N LEU A 460 -1.93 -17.16 -19.70
CA LEU A 460 -0.58 -16.56 -19.78
C LEU A 460 0.46 -17.49 -20.45
N GLY A 461 0.14 -18.78 -20.59
CA GLY A 461 0.95 -19.74 -21.32
C GLY A 461 2.27 -20.08 -20.64
N ASN A 462 3.36 -20.15 -21.40
CA ASN A 462 4.63 -20.72 -20.96
C ASN A 462 5.54 -19.74 -20.16
N GLN A 463 4.99 -18.80 -19.38
CA GLN A 463 5.84 -17.91 -18.54
C GLN A 463 6.58 -18.73 -17.46
N ASP A 464 5.86 -19.61 -16.78
CA ASP A 464 6.37 -20.68 -15.94
C ASP A 464 5.60 -21.97 -16.25
N LYS A 465 6.29 -22.95 -16.82
CA LYS A 465 5.67 -24.22 -17.26
C LYS A 465 5.15 -25.06 -16.09
N THR A 466 5.81 -24.98 -14.94
CA THR A 466 5.42 -25.72 -13.74
C THR A 466 4.13 -25.14 -13.20
N ILE A 467 4.07 -23.81 -13.03
CA ILE A 467 2.85 -23.12 -12.58
C ILE A 467 1.71 -23.29 -13.59
N LEU A 468 1.98 -23.24 -14.89
CA LEU A 468 0.98 -23.52 -15.92
C LEU A 468 0.35 -24.90 -15.73
N ASN A 469 1.17 -25.94 -15.52
CA ASN A 469 0.65 -27.29 -15.35
C ASN A 469 -0.15 -27.38 -14.05
N GLU A 470 0.40 -26.95 -12.92
CA GLU A 470 -0.31 -26.96 -11.63
C GLU A 470 -1.62 -26.15 -11.68
N SER A 471 -1.65 -25.01 -12.39
CA SER A 471 -2.89 -24.22 -12.58
C SER A 471 -4.00 -25.04 -13.25
N ARG A 472 -3.67 -25.93 -14.19
CA ARG A 472 -4.66 -26.82 -14.82
C ARG A 472 -5.25 -27.82 -13.84
N LEU A 473 -4.44 -28.36 -12.94
CA LEU A 473 -4.90 -29.32 -11.94
C LEU A 473 -5.95 -28.67 -11.03
N TRP A 474 -5.64 -27.50 -10.47
CA TRP A 474 -6.57 -26.81 -9.57
C TRP A 474 -7.75 -26.19 -10.31
N LEU A 475 -7.56 -25.74 -11.56
CA LEU A 475 -8.67 -25.28 -12.39
C LEU A 475 -9.68 -26.40 -12.61
N ALA A 476 -9.17 -27.62 -12.88
CA ALA A 476 -10.02 -28.78 -13.04
C ALA A 476 -10.77 -29.14 -11.76
N GLU A 477 -10.12 -29.05 -10.59
CA GLU A 477 -10.78 -29.26 -9.30
C GLU A 477 -11.90 -28.23 -9.07
N ALA A 478 -11.64 -26.95 -9.33
CA ALA A 478 -12.65 -25.90 -9.22
C ALA A 478 -13.83 -26.12 -10.19
N GLN A 479 -13.54 -26.54 -11.44
CA GLN A 479 -14.54 -26.88 -12.45
C GLN A 479 -15.37 -28.11 -12.04
N TYR A 480 -14.74 -29.14 -11.47
CA TYR A 480 -15.44 -30.32 -10.96
C TYR A 480 -16.45 -29.94 -9.88
N ARG A 481 -16.05 -29.12 -8.90
CA ARG A 481 -16.93 -28.62 -7.84
C ARG A 481 -18.07 -27.74 -8.35
N ALA A 482 -17.87 -27.07 -9.49
CA ALA A 482 -18.89 -26.30 -10.18
C ALA A 482 -19.81 -27.15 -11.08
N GLY A 483 -19.59 -28.47 -11.17
CA GLY A 483 -20.35 -29.38 -12.03
C GLY A 483 -19.91 -29.40 -13.51
N ASP A 484 -18.85 -28.66 -13.87
CA ASP A 484 -18.28 -28.63 -15.22
C ASP A 484 -17.26 -29.77 -15.41
N PHE A 485 -17.79 -30.99 -15.38
CA PHE A 485 -16.98 -32.21 -15.44
C PHE A 485 -16.19 -32.34 -16.76
N LYS A 486 -16.73 -31.79 -17.85
CA LYS A 486 -16.10 -31.87 -19.18
C LYS A 486 -14.82 -31.06 -19.24
N ASN A 487 -14.85 -29.80 -18.80
CA ASN A 487 -13.65 -28.97 -18.78
C ASN A 487 -12.67 -29.44 -17.71
N ALA A 488 -13.17 -29.92 -16.56
CA ALA A 488 -12.33 -30.55 -15.54
C ALA A 488 -11.51 -31.72 -16.11
N ALA A 489 -12.16 -32.67 -16.79
CA ALA A 489 -11.48 -33.80 -17.42
C ALA A 489 -10.46 -33.35 -18.48
N THR A 490 -10.77 -32.30 -19.25
CA THR A 490 -9.86 -31.76 -20.28
C THR A 490 -8.58 -31.20 -19.64
N ASN A 491 -8.71 -30.40 -18.59
CA ASN A 491 -7.58 -29.81 -17.88
C ASN A 491 -6.75 -30.88 -17.13
N GLN A 492 -7.39 -31.87 -16.50
CA GLN A 492 -6.72 -33.01 -15.89
C GLN A 492 -5.96 -33.87 -16.91
N GLN A 493 -6.54 -34.14 -18.08
CA GLN A 493 -5.85 -34.83 -19.18
C GLN A 493 -4.63 -34.06 -19.65
N ALA A 494 -4.74 -32.74 -19.78
CA ALA A 494 -3.60 -31.88 -20.11
C ALA A 494 -2.54 -31.90 -19.00
N TYR A 495 -2.94 -31.94 -17.73
CA TYR A 495 -2.02 -32.07 -16.59
C TYR A 495 -1.21 -33.37 -16.67
N VAL A 496 -1.90 -34.52 -16.69
CA VAL A 496 -1.24 -35.84 -16.66
C VAL A 496 -0.43 -36.14 -17.92
N LYS A 497 -0.74 -35.49 -19.05
CA LYS A 497 0.05 -35.58 -20.28
C LYS A 497 1.40 -34.85 -20.15
N ASN A 498 1.46 -33.76 -19.39
CA ASN A 498 2.66 -32.94 -19.23
C ASN A 498 3.41 -33.20 -17.91
N ALA A 499 2.80 -33.92 -16.97
CA ALA A 499 3.40 -34.34 -15.72
C ALA A 499 4.17 -35.66 -15.87
N SER A 500 5.24 -35.82 -15.11
CA SER A 500 5.93 -37.09 -14.91
C SER A 500 5.12 -37.97 -13.96
N ALA A 501 5.15 -39.30 -14.17
CA ALA A 501 4.51 -40.26 -13.26
C ALA A 501 5.11 -40.25 -11.84
N LYS A 502 6.25 -39.58 -11.63
CA LYS A 502 6.90 -39.39 -10.33
C LYS A 502 6.54 -38.06 -9.65
N ASP A 503 5.86 -37.15 -10.34
CA ASP A 503 5.47 -35.86 -9.77
C ASP A 503 4.46 -36.07 -8.65
N SER A 504 4.54 -35.30 -7.56
CA SER A 504 3.76 -35.53 -6.33
C SER A 504 2.25 -35.55 -6.57
N ASN A 505 1.77 -34.75 -7.51
CA ASN A 505 0.35 -34.59 -7.81
C ASN A 505 -0.14 -35.50 -8.93
N TYR A 506 0.70 -36.34 -9.53
CA TYR A 506 0.31 -37.20 -10.66
C TYR A 506 -0.77 -38.22 -10.27
N GLY A 507 -0.57 -38.96 -9.18
CA GLY A 507 -1.55 -39.91 -8.67
C GLY A 507 -2.90 -39.25 -8.35
N LEU A 508 -2.86 -38.11 -7.66
CA LEU A 508 -4.07 -37.33 -7.33
C LEU A 508 -4.78 -36.80 -8.59
N ALA A 509 -4.05 -36.35 -9.60
CA ALA A 509 -4.63 -35.87 -10.85
C ALA A 509 -5.32 -37.00 -11.64
N GLN A 510 -4.75 -38.22 -11.66
CA GLN A 510 -5.40 -39.39 -12.24
C GLN A 510 -6.65 -39.80 -11.46
N TYR A 511 -6.61 -39.72 -10.14
CA TYR A 511 -7.76 -39.97 -9.27
C TYR A 511 -8.90 -38.97 -9.56
N ASN A 512 -8.60 -37.67 -9.58
CA ASN A 512 -9.57 -36.62 -9.90
C ASN A 512 -10.11 -36.74 -11.34
N LEU A 513 -9.26 -37.13 -12.31
CA LEU A 513 -9.69 -37.45 -13.67
C LEU A 513 -10.69 -38.61 -13.71
N GLY A 514 -10.46 -39.64 -12.90
CA GLY A 514 -11.39 -40.75 -12.72
C GLY A 514 -12.77 -40.27 -12.30
N TYR A 515 -12.84 -39.39 -11.30
CA TYR A 515 -14.10 -38.79 -10.84
C TYR A 515 -14.77 -37.93 -11.90
N SER A 516 -14.04 -37.05 -12.59
CA SER A 516 -14.61 -36.21 -13.66
C SER A 516 -15.22 -37.06 -14.78
N LEU A 517 -14.57 -38.16 -15.15
CA LEU A 517 -15.06 -39.08 -16.17
C LEU A 517 -16.22 -39.94 -15.67
N TYR A 518 -16.21 -40.30 -14.38
CA TYR A 518 -17.28 -41.06 -13.74
C TYR A 518 -18.59 -40.26 -13.73
N GLN A 519 -18.54 -38.96 -13.39
CA GLN A 519 -19.70 -38.07 -13.44
C GLN A 519 -20.25 -37.88 -14.86
N GLN A 520 -19.37 -37.94 -15.87
CA GLN A 520 -19.74 -37.98 -17.29
C GLN A 520 -20.27 -39.35 -17.75
N LYS A 521 -20.44 -40.31 -16.85
CA LYS A 521 -20.85 -41.70 -17.12
C LYS A 521 -19.92 -42.43 -18.10
N SER A 522 -18.69 -41.96 -18.22
CA SER A 522 -17.64 -42.56 -19.06
C SER A 522 -16.89 -43.63 -18.28
N TYR A 523 -17.63 -44.64 -17.80
CA TYR A 523 -17.15 -45.62 -16.81
C TYR A 523 -15.88 -46.36 -17.22
N LYS A 524 -15.73 -46.70 -18.51
CA LYS A 524 -14.51 -47.36 -19.01
C LYS A 524 -13.27 -46.46 -18.88
N ALA A 525 -13.40 -45.18 -19.21
CA ALA A 525 -12.30 -44.23 -19.13
C ALA A 525 -12.00 -43.85 -17.67
N ALA A 526 -13.06 -43.67 -16.86
CA ALA A 526 -12.95 -43.44 -15.43
C ALA A 526 -12.17 -44.57 -14.74
N ARG A 527 -12.53 -45.82 -15.04
CA ARG A 527 -11.83 -47.01 -14.54
C ARG A 527 -10.34 -46.99 -14.87
N THR A 528 -9.97 -46.65 -16.10
CA THR A 528 -8.55 -46.54 -16.50
C THR A 528 -7.82 -45.44 -15.72
N ALA A 529 -8.44 -44.29 -15.51
CA ALA A 529 -7.84 -43.20 -14.74
C ALA A 529 -7.64 -43.60 -13.27
N PHE A 530 -8.64 -44.21 -12.62
CA PHE A 530 -8.48 -44.73 -11.26
C PHE A 530 -7.40 -45.82 -11.16
N GLN A 531 -7.33 -46.74 -12.13
CA GLN A 531 -6.25 -47.74 -12.18
C GLN A 531 -4.87 -47.11 -12.32
N ASN A 532 -4.73 -46.04 -13.10
CA ASN A 532 -3.48 -45.30 -13.21
C ASN A 532 -3.14 -44.56 -11.91
N ALA A 533 -4.15 -44.05 -11.20
CA ALA A 533 -3.98 -43.43 -9.89
C ALA A 533 -3.45 -44.45 -8.87
N VAL A 534 -4.03 -45.64 -8.80
CA VAL A 534 -3.55 -46.75 -7.96
C VAL A 534 -2.11 -47.14 -8.33
N LYS A 535 -1.83 -47.31 -9.63
CA LYS A 535 -0.49 -47.69 -10.13
C LYS A 535 0.60 -46.65 -9.86
N SER A 536 0.24 -45.39 -9.60
CA SER A 536 1.21 -44.35 -9.26
C SER A 536 1.96 -44.65 -7.96
N GLY A 537 1.33 -45.39 -7.03
CA GLY A 537 1.88 -45.66 -5.70
C GLY A 537 1.98 -44.42 -4.79
N GLN A 538 1.35 -43.30 -5.17
CA GLN A 538 1.44 -42.01 -4.48
C GLN A 538 0.19 -41.66 -3.66
N LEU A 539 -0.89 -42.42 -3.81
CA LEU A 539 -2.13 -42.16 -3.08
C LEU A 539 -1.99 -42.52 -1.59
N PRO A 540 -2.44 -41.65 -0.67
CA PRO A 540 -2.59 -42.04 0.73
C PRO A 540 -3.63 -43.16 0.88
N ALA A 541 -3.59 -43.87 2.01
CA ALA A 541 -4.35 -45.12 2.22
C ALA A 541 -5.87 -44.95 2.05
N ASP A 542 -6.42 -43.83 2.51
CA ASP A 542 -7.82 -43.45 2.38
C ASP A 542 -8.23 -43.23 0.92
N LEU A 543 -7.45 -42.44 0.16
CA LEU A 543 -7.72 -42.21 -1.28
C LEU A 543 -7.48 -43.47 -2.11
N LEU A 544 -6.53 -44.33 -1.70
CA LEU A 544 -6.29 -45.63 -2.33
C LEU A 544 -7.51 -46.56 -2.15
N ALA A 545 -8.05 -46.64 -0.93
CA ALA A 545 -9.25 -47.41 -0.64
C ALA A 545 -10.47 -46.88 -1.42
N ASP A 546 -10.65 -45.57 -1.49
CA ASP A 546 -11.70 -44.95 -2.29
C ASP A 546 -11.51 -45.21 -3.80
N ALA A 547 -10.29 -45.09 -4.33
CA ALA A 547 -10.00 -45.39 -5.73
C ALA A 547 -10.36 -46.84 -6.09
N HIS A 548 -10.05 -47.79 -5.22
CA HIS A 548 -10.47 -49.19 -5.38
C HIS A 548 -11.99 -49.35 -5.32
N SER A 549 -12.67 -48.65 -4.42
CA SER A 549 -14.14 -48.63 -4.36
C SER A 549 -14.75 -48.08 -5.65
N ARG A 550 -14.20 -47.00 -6.19
CA ARG A 550 -14.65 -46.40 -7.47
C ARG A 550 -14.34 -47.27 -8.67
N ILE A 551 -13.24 -48.02 -8.68
CA ILE A 551 -13.01 -49.08 -9.67
C ILE A 551 -14.13 -50.14 -9.54
N GLY A 552 -14.49 -50.50 -8.32
CA GLY A 552 -15.64 -51.37 -8.02
C GLY A 552 -16.95 -50.83 -8.61
N ASP A 553 -17.28 -49.57 -8.31
CA ASP A 553 -18.47 -48.89 -8.82
C ASP A 553 -18.46 -48.87 -10.37
N THR A 554 -17.33 -48.54 -11.01
CA THR A 554 -17.24 -48.54 -12.48
C THR A 554 -17.44 -49.93 -13.08
N ASN A 555 -16.96 -51.00 -12.43
CA ASN A 555 -17.19 -52.37 -12.87
C ASN A 555 -18.67 -52.76 -12.68
N TYR A 556 -19.30 -52.33 -11.58
CA TYR A 556 -20.73 -52.51 -11.35
C TYR A 556 -21.58 -51.88 -12.47
N TYR A 557 -21.33 -50.62 -12.84
CA TYR A 557 -22.04 -49.98 -13.96
C TYR A 557 -21.75 -50.63 -15.32
N LEU A 558 -20.61 -51.31 -15.46
CA LEU A 558 -20.27 -52.12 -16.63
C LEU A 558 -20.78 -53.57 -16.52
N GLN A 559 -21.56 -53.88 -15.49
CA GLN A 559 -22.17 -55.19 -15.20
C GLN A 559 -21.17 -56.33 -14.95
N ASP A 560 -19.95 -55.99 -14.52
CA ASP A 560 -18.93 -56.96 -14.11
C ASP A 560 -18.89 -57.06 -12.58
N TYR A 561 -19.87 -57.76 -12.01
CA TYR A 561 -20.05 -57.86 -10.55
C TYR A 561 -18.90 -58.59 -9.85
N THR A 562 -18.27 -59.56 -10.52
CA THR A 562 -17.11 -60.29 -9.99
C THR A 562 -15.89 -59.37 -9.87
N ALA A 563 -15.60 -58.57 -10.91
CA ALA A 563 -14.51 -57.60 -10.83
C ALA A 563 -14.83 -56.45 -9.85
N ALA A 564 -16.11 -56.08 -9.72
CA ALA A 564 -16.55 -55.11 -8.72
C ALA A 564 -16.26 -55.60 -7.30
N GLN A 565 -16.65 -56.84 -6.99
CA GLN A 565 -16.38 -57.48 -5.70
C GLN A 565 -14.89 -57.51 -5.36
N ALA A 566 -14.05 -57.94 -6.31
CA ALA A 566 -12.60 -57.97 -6.11
C ALA A 566 -12.01 -56.58 -5.83
N SER A 567 -12.58 -55.54 -6.43
CA SER A 567 -12.12 -54.16 -6.20
C SER A 567 -12.52 -53.65 -4.81
N TYR A 568 -13.71 -53.97 -4.31
CA TYR A 568 -14.09 -53.66 -2.93
C TYR A 568 -13.24 -54.43 -1.90
N ASP A 569 -12.82 -55.66 -2.22
CA ASP A 569 -11.87 -56.38 -1.36
C ASP A 569 -10.52 -55.67 -1.25
N GLU A 570 -10.00 -55.11 -2.35
CA GLU A 570 -8.79 -54.30 -2.30
C GLU A 570 -9.01 -52.99 -1.53
N ALA A 571 -10.19 -52.37 -1.63
CA ALA A 571 -10.53 -51.17 -0.86
C ALA A 571 -10.46 -51.43 0.67
N VAL A 572 -11.07 -52.52 1.14
CA VAL A 572 -11.06 -52.90 2.56
C VAL A 572 -9.66 -53.28 3.07
N LYS A 573 -8.78 -53.79 2.17
CA LYS A 573 -7.38 -54.06 2.52
C LYS A 573 -6.55 -52.78 2.62
N ALA A 574 -6.81 -51.79 1.77
CA ALA A 574 -6.05 -50.54 1.69
C ALA A 574 -6.24 -49.66 2.93
N ASP A 575 -7.49 -49.51 3.41
CA ASP A 575 -7.79 -48.85 4.67
C ASP A 575 -8.96 -49.56 5.36
N LYS A 576 -8.76 -49.93 6.64
CA LYS A 576 -9.78 -50.58 7.47
C LYS A 576 -10.61 -49.58 8.28
N THR A 577 -10.32 -48.28 8.16
CA THR A 577 -10.91 -47.23 8.98
C THR A 577 -11.87 -46.37 8.18
N THR A 578 -11.40 -45.69 7.13
CA THR A 578 -12.20 -44.72 6.39
C THR A 578 -12.79 -45.35 5.14
N GLY A 579 -14.12 -45.33 4.97
CA GLY A 579 -14.82 -45.85 3.79
C GLY A 579 -14.85 -47.39 3.66
N ALA A 580 -14.19 -48.11 4.57
CA ALA A 580 -14.22 -49.57 4.62
C ALA A 580 -15.64 -50.13 4.84
N ASP A 581 -16.49 -49.37 5.53
CA ASP A 581 -17.88 -49.68 5.77
C ASP A 581 -18.70 -49.62 4.44
N TYR A 582 -18.51 -48.59 3.62
CA TYR A 582 -19.07 -48.50 2.26
C TYR A 582 -18.65 -49.69 1.40
N ALA A 583 -17.34 -49.98 1.32
CA ALA A 583 -16.83 -51.07 0.50
C ALA A 583 -17.36 -52.44 0.96
N MET A 584 -17.41 -52.69 2.28
CA MET A 584 -17.97 -53.94 2.83
C MET A 584 -19.48 -54.07 2.58
N PHE A 585 -20.22 -52.98 2.63
CA PHE A 585 -21.65 -52.98 2.32
C PHE A 585 -21.87 -53.23 0.82
N GLN A 586 -21.23 -52.47 -0.07
CA GLN A 586 -21.37 -52.62 -1.52
C GLN A 586 -20.92 -53.99 -2.01
N LYS A 587 -19.89 -54.58 -1.38
CA LYS A 587 -19.49 -55.96 -1.65
C LYS A 587 -20.66 -56.94 -1.42
N GLY A 588 -21.41 -56.76 -0.34
CA GLY A 588 -22.61 -57.56 -0.05
C GLY A 588 -23.69 -57.37 -1.13
N VAL A 589 -23.97 -56.12 -1.50
CA VAL A 589 -24.92 -55.80 -2.58
C VAL A 589 -24.52 -56.45 -3.91
N MET A 590 -23.22 -56.46 -4.26
CA MET A 590 -22.74 -57.13 -5.48
C MET A 590 -22.98 -58.64 -5.45
N MET A 591 -22.86 -59.29 -4.28
CA MET A 591 -23.17 -60.72 -4.12
C MET A 591 -24.66 -60.97 -4.34
N GLY A 592 -25.53 -60.11 -3.81
CA GLY A 592 -26.98 -60.18 -4.05
C GLY A 592 -27.35 -60.03 -5.52
N LEU A 593 -26.72 -59.09 -6.23
CA LEU A 593 -26.91 -58.92 -7.68
C LEU A 593 -26.36 -60.09 -8.51
N ALA A 594 -25.31 -60.75 -8.02
CA ALA A 594 -24.83 -62.03 -8.55
C ALA A 594 -25.71 -63.23 -8.14
N LYS A 595 -26.79 -63.00 -7.38
CA LYS A 595 -27.74 -63.97 -6.82
C LYS A 595 -27.14 -64.95 -5.80
N ASP A 596 -26.01 -64.59 -5.19
CA ASP A 596 -25.43 -65.32 -4.07
C ASP A 596 -25.93 -64.73 -2.74
N TYR A 597 -27.22 -64.93 -2.46
CA TYR A 597 -27.88 -64.37 -1.28
C TYR A 597 -27.32 -64.91 0.04
N ALA A 598 -26.75 -66.13 0.04
CA ALA A 598 -26.12 -66.70 1.22
C ALA A 598 -24.82 -65.96 1.56
N ALA A 599 -23.98 -65.68 0.56
CA ALA A 599 -22.78 -64.87 0.74
C ALA A 599 -23.12 -63.42 1.10
N GLU A 600 -24.15 -62.84 0.48
CA GLU A 600 -24.65 -61.50 0.81
C GLU A 600 -25.02 -61.38 2.30
N VAL A 601 -25.86 -62.29 2.80
CA VAL A 601 -26.27 -62.29 4.22
C VAL A 601 -25.06 -62.40 5.14
N ALA A 602 -24.11 -63.30 4.85
CA ALA A 602 -22.89 -63.45 5.64
C ALA A 602 -22.02 -62.18 5.63
N GLN A 603 -21.91 -61.51 4.48
CA GLN A 603 -21.15 -60.27 4.32
C GLN A 603 -21.83 -59.09 5.03
N LEU A 604 -23.15 -58.97 4.96
CA LEU A 604 -23.92 -57.95 5.67
C LEU A 604 -23.88 -58.16 7.19
N ASP A 605 -23.87 -59.41 7.67
CA ASP A 605 -23.65 -59.71 9.09
C ASP A 605 -22.26 -59.32 9.57
N ALA A 606 -21.23 -59.59 8.76
CA ALA A 606 -19.87 -59.15 9.04
C ALA A 606 -19.77 -57.61 9.10
N PHE A 607 -20.44 -56.92 8.17
CA PHE A 607 -20.54 -55.47 8.14
C PHE A 607 -21.24 -54.91 9.39
N LEU A 608 -22.42 -55.42 9.75
CA LEU A 608 -23.19 -54.95 10.91
C LEU A 608 -22.45 -55.20 12.24
N LYS A 609 -21.64 -56.26 12.31
CA LYS A 609 -20.78 -56.53 13.46
C LYS A 609 -19.58 -55.58 13.54
N ALA A 610 -18.94 -55.30 12.40
CA ALA A 610 -17.74 -54.45 12.35
C ALA A 610 -18.09 -52.95 12.50
N TYR A 611 -19.21 -52.52 11.91
CA TYR A 611 -19.63 -51.13 11.84
C TYR A 611 -21.09 -50.92 12.30
N PRO A 612 -21.44 -51.27 13.56
CA PRO A 612 -22.83 -51.20 14.05
C PRO A 612 -23.40 -49.78 14.12
N LYS A 613 -22.54 -48.75 14.00
CA LYS A 613 -22.93 -47.33 13.98
C LYS A 613 -22.76 -46.68 12.60
N SER A 614 -22.45 -47.45 11.56
CA SER A 614 -22.33 -46.92 10.20
C SER A 614 -23.66 -46.35 9.72
N GLN A 615 -23.60 -45.30 8.89
CA GLN A 615 -24.77 -44.75 8.22
C GLN A 615 -25.45 -45.76 7.28
N TYR A 616 -24.71 -46.76 6.79
CA TYR A 616 -25.28 -47.83 5.96
C TYR A 616 -25.87 -48.97 6.80
N ALA A 617 -25.82 -48.92 8.14
CA ALA A 617 -26.37 -49.97 8.99
C ALA A 617 -27.89 -50.21 8.78
N PRO A 618 -28.75 -49.17 8.75
CA PRO A 618 -30.18 -49.37 8.47
C PRO A 618 -30.40 -49.99 7.08
N GLN A 619 -29.65 -49.54 6.07
CA GLN A 619 -29.75 -50.06 4.71
C GLN A 619 -29.24 -51.51 4.63
N ALA A 620 -28.13 -51.84 5.27
CA ALA A 620 -27.61 -53.20 5.33
C ALA A 620 -28.58 -54.16 6.04
N MET A 621 -29.29 -53.72 7.07
CA MET A 621 -30.34 -54.52 7.71
C MET A 621 -31.55 -54.73 6.78
N LEU A 622 -31.92 -53.72 6.00
CA LEU A 622 -32.96 -53.82 4.97
C LEU A 622 -32.55 -54.81 3.87
N GLU A 623 -31.36 -54.65 3.29
CA GLU A 623 -30.83 -55.54 2.25
C GLU A 623 -30.68 -56.97 2.78
N LYS A 624 -30.27 -57.16 4.05
CA LYS A 624 -30.21 -58.48 4.67
C LYS A 624 -31.59 -59.14 4.72
N GLY A 625 -32.63 -58.39 5.11
CA GLY A 625 -34.01 -58.89 5.11
C GLY A 625 -34.48 -59.25 3.70
N ASN A 626 -34.18 -58.42 2.71
CA ASN A 626 -34.52 -58.66 1.30
C ASN A 626 -33.79 -59.90 0.76
N ALA A 627 -32.50 -60.07 1.04
CA ALA A 627 -31.70 -61.22 0.63
C ALA A 627 -32.21 -62.52 1.25
N LEU A 628 -32.61 -62.49 2.53
CA LEU A 628 -33.23 -63.64 3.20
C LEU A 628 -34.57 -64.01 2.56
N ALA A 629 -35.39 -63.01 2.21
CA ALA A 629 -36.64 -63.23 1.51
C ALA A 629 -36.42 -63.84 0.11
N ALA A 630 -35.44 -63.32 -0.64
CA ALA A 630 -35.07 -63.80 -1.97
C ALA A 630 -34.43 -65.21 -1.94
N ALA A 631 -33.87 -65.62 -0.81
CA ALA A 631 -33.36 -66.96 -0.54
C ALA A 631 -34.42 -67.93 0.02
N ASP A 632 -35.72 -67.59 -0.08
CA ASP A 632 -36.86 -68.35 0.44
C ASP A 632 -36.83 -68.58 1.96
N ARG A 633 -36.14 -67.72 2.72
CA ARG A 633 -36.04 -67.76 4.20
C ARG A 633 -36.92 -66.70 4.86
N GLY A 634 -38.23 -66.74 4.57
CA GLY A 634 -39.16 -65.68 4.97
C GLY A 634 -39.25 -65.40 6.48
N GLN A 635 -39.18 -66.42 7.35
CA GLN A 635 -39.18 -66.21 8.81
C GLN A 635 -37.95 -65.45 9.31
N ASP A 636 -36.78 -65.74 8.73
CA ASP A 636 -35.53 -65.04 9.06
C ASP A 636 -35.57 -63.59 8.54
N ALA A 637 -36.19 -63.36 7.37
CA ALA A 637 -36.40 -62.02 6.82
C ALA A 637 -37.29 -61.16 7.74
N VAL A 638 -38.40 -61.71 8.23
CA VAL A 638 -39.28 -61.03 9.20
C VAL A 638 -38.53 -60.68 10.49
N ALA A 639 -37.67 -61.58 10.99
CA ALA A 639 -36.83 -61.29 12.16
C ALA A 639 -35.83 -60.15 11.89
N ALA A 640 -35.22 -60.11 10.71
CA ALA A 640 -34.29 -59.05 10.30
C ALA A 640 -34.99 -57.69 10.19
N PHE A 641 -36.18 -57.62 9.58
CA PHE A 641 -36.94 -56.37 9.48
C PHE A 641 -37.42 -55.86 10.86
N ASN A 642 -37.83 -56.76 11.76
CA ASN A 642 -38.16 -56.37 13.14
C ASN A 642 -36.95 -55.80 13.90
N ALA A 643 -35.76 -56.36 13.69
CA ALA A 643 -34.53 -55.83 14.27
C ALA A 643 -34.24 -54.40 13.76
N LEU A 644 -34.42 -54.16 12.46
CA LEU A 644 -34.29 -52.83 11.85
C LEU A 644 -35.26 -51.83 12.47
N LEU A 645 -36.54 -52.21 12.57
CA LEU A 645 -37.59 -51.37 13.16
C LEU A 645 -37.32 -51.00 14.62
N LYS A 646 -36.74 -51.92 15.39
CA LYS A 646 -36.38 -51.66 16.80
C LYS A 646 -35.17 -50.74 16.93
N ALA A 647 -34.16 -50.93 16.08
CA ALA A 647 -32.92 -50.18 16.16
C ALA A 647 -33.03 -48.76 15.56
N TYR A 648 -33.81 -48.59 14.50
CA TYR A 648 -33.91 -47.34 13.74
C TYR A 648 -35.38 -46.94 13.45
N PRO A 649 -36.25 -46.81 14.47
CA PRO A 649 -37.71 -46.67 14.30
C PRO A 649 -38.19 -45.40 13.58
N LYS A 650 -37.30 -44.49 13.19
CA LYS A 650 -37.64 -43.26 12.47
C LYS A 650 -36.98 -43.14 11.10
N SER A 651 -36.16 -44.12 10.69
CA SER A 651 -35.42 -44.05 9.42
C SER A 651 -36.31 -44.43 8.23
N VAL A 652 -35.91 -44.00 7.03
CA VAL A 652 -36.58 -44.36 5.77
C VAL A 652 -36.53 -45.88 5.57
N GLU A 653 -35.41 -46.50 5.89
CA GLU A 653 -35.17 -47.94 5.74
C GLU A 653 -36.07 -48.74 6.67
N ALA A 654 -36.34 -48.25 7.89
CA ALA A 654 -37.28 -48.92 8.79
C ALA A 654 -38.71 -48.92 8.23
N ARG A 655 -39.16 -47.81 7.61
CA ARG A 655 -40.46 -47.76 6.92
C ARG A 655 -40.52 -48.74 5.76
N LYS A 656 -39.50 -48.74 4.89
CA LYS A 656 -39.36 -49.69 3.78
C LYS A 656 -39.32 -51.13 4.28
N GLY A 657 -38.59 -51.40 5.36
CA GLY A 657 -38.47 -52.71 5.97
C GLY A 657 -39.79 -53.22 6.54
N LEU A 658 -40.61 -52.35 7.13
CA LEU A 658 -41.94 -52.71 7.61
C LEU A 658 -42.89 -53.08 6.47
N LEU A 659 -42.83 -52.35 5.34
CA LEU A 659 -43.58 -52.70 4.13
C LEU A 659 -43.11 -54.04 3.55
N GLN A 660 -41.80 -54.23 3.40
CA GLN A 660 -41.23 -55.49 2.90
C GLN A 660 -41.56 -56.67 3.83
N MET A 661 -41.58 -56.47 5.14
CA MET A 661 -42.02 -57.48 6.10
C MET A 661 -43.48 -57.91 5.85
N ALA A 662 -44.38 -56.95 5.60
CA ALA A 662 -45.78 -57.25 5.28
C ALA A 662 -45.92 -58.05 3.97
N ILE A 663 -45.11 -57.72 2.95
CA ILE A 663 -45.08 -58.43 1.67
C ILE A 663 -44.55 -59.86 1.87
N VAL A 664 -43.50 -60.05 2.68
CA VAL A 664 -42.95 -61.38 2.99
C VAL A 664 -43.95 -62.23 3.76
N ASP A 665 -44.65 -61.66 4.75
CA ASP A 665 -45.72 -62.37 5.48
C ASP A 665 -46.88 -62.78 4.56
N LYS A 666 -47.26 -61.91 3.62
CA LYS A 666 -48.27 -62.23 2.59
C LYS A 666 -47.80 -63.40 1.72
N ASN A 667 -46.56 -63.36 1.22
CA ASN A 667 -46.00 -64.43 0.37
C ASN A 667 -45.87 -65.78 1.12
N MET A 668 -45.73 -65.76 2.44
CA MET A 668 -45.78 -66.95 3.30
C MET A 668 -47.21 -67.43 3.63
N ASN A 669 -48.26 -66.80 3.07
CA ASN A 669 -49.67 -67.00 3.42
C ASN A 669 -50.03 -66.67 4.89
N ASN A 670 -49.21 -65.87 5.57
CA ASN A 670 -49.49 -65.35 6.92
C ASN A 670 -50.29 -64.04 6.84
N GLU A 671 -51.47 -64.09 6.20
CA GLU A 671 -52.23 -62.89 5.83
C GLU A 671 -52.61 -61.99 7.03
N ALA A 672 -52.88 -62.58 8.20
CA ALA A 672 -53.18 -61.82 9.41
C ALA A 672 -51.97 -60.98 9.88
N ALA A 673 -50.76 -61.55 9.82
CA ALA A 673 -49.53 -60.83 10.14
C ALA A 673 -49.23 -59.74 9.11
N ALA A 674 -49.46 -60.04 7.81
CA ALA A 674 -49.31 -59.06 6.73
C ALA A 674 -50.24 -57.86 6.93
N ILE A 675 -51.52 -58.09 7.22
CA ILE A 675 -52.51 -57.04 7.49
C ILE A 675 -52.09 -56.17 8.69
N GLU A 676 -51.64 -56.76 9.79
CA GLU A 676 -51.16 -56.00 10.95
C GLU A 676 -49.89 -55.19 10.64
N ALA A 677 -48.97 -55.74 9.85
CA ALA A 677 -47.79 -55.02 9.39
C ALA A 677 -48.16 -53.83 8.48
N TYR A 678 -49.06 -54.01 7.50
CA TYR A 678 -49.57 -52.91 6.67
C TYR A 678 -50.26 -51.82 7.49
N LYS A 679 -51.11 -52.20 8.47
CA LYS A 679 -51.71 -51.24 9.41
C LYS A 679 -50.66 -50.44 10.16
N ARG A 680 -49.57 -51.07 10.59
CA ARG A 680 -48.47 -50.37 11.26
C ARG A 680 -47.76 -49.40 10.31
N VAL A 681 -47.50 -49.76 9.05
CA VAL A 681 -46.93 -48.79 8.07
C VAL A 681 -47.82 -47.55 7.98
N ILE A 682 -49.12 -47.76 7.82
CA ILE A 682 -50.10 -46.69 7.64
C ILE A 682 -50.28 -45.87 8.91
N LYS A 683 -50.24 -46.48 10.10
CA LYS A 683 -50.44 -45.79 11.37
C LYS A 683 -49.19 -45.02 11.83
N ASP A 684 -48.03 -45.65 11.72
CA ASP A 684 -46.77 -45.11 12.23
C ASP A 684 -46.17 -44.09 11.25
N TYR A 685 -46.50 -44.19 9.95
CA TYR A 685 -45.96 -43.32 8.89
C TYR A 685 -47.04 -42.87 7.86
N PRO A 686 -48.15 -42.26 8.30
CA PRO A 686 -49.38 -42.11 7.50
C PRO A 686 -49.24 -41.32 6.20
N SER A 687 -48.24 -40.44 6.09
CA SER A 687 -48.02 -39.59 4.93
C SER A 687 -46.85 -40.02 4.04
N SER A 688 -46.34 -41.26 4.15
CA SER A 688 -45.21 -41.75 3.35
C SER A 688 -45.65 -42.53 2.10
N ASP A 689 -44.77 -42.62 1.10
CA ASP A 689 -45.01 -43.42 -0.11
C ASP A 689 -45.21 -44.92 0.24
N GLU A 690 -44.51 -45.40 1.28
CA GLU A 690 -44.69 -46.76 1.79
C GLU A 690 -46.07 -46.98 2.41
N ALA A 691 -46.68 -45.98 3.06
CA ALA A 691 -48.04 -46.07 3.56
C ALA A 691 -49.05 -46.16 2.42
N GLN A 692 -48.82 -45.47 1.30
CA GLN A 692 -49.64 -45.61 0.09
C GLN A 692 -49.57 -47.02 -0.47
N ALA A 693 -48.35 -47.55 -0.70
CA ALA A 693 -48.17 -48.92 -1.18
C ALA A 693 -48.78 -49.96 -0.22
N ALA A 694 -48.60 -49.78 1.09
CA ALA A 694 -49.20 -50.62 2.12
C ALA A 694 -50.73 -50.61 2.05
N ALA A 695 -51.35 -49.44 1.83
CA ALA A 695 -52.79 -49.32 1.71
C ALA A 695 -53.32 -50.04 0.45
N GLU A 696 -52.62 -49.95 -0.69
CA GLU A 696 -52.98 -50.64 -1.92
C GLU A 696 -52.89 -52.18 -1.77
N ASP A 697 -51.78 -52.68 -1.24
CA ASP A 697 -51.59 -54.11 -1.02
C ASP A 697 -52.56 -54.69 0.02
N MET A 698 -52.81 -53.95 1.11
CA MET A 698 -53.77 -54.33 2.14
C MET A 698 -55.20 -54.33 1.61
N LYS A 699 -55.56 -53.38 0.73
CA LYS A 699 -56.88 -53.33 0.09
C LYS A 699 -57.17 -54.61 -0.69
N LEU A 700 -56.23 -55.04 -1.54
CA LEU A 700 -56.36 -56.26 -2.33
C LEU A 700 -56.52 -57.48 -1.41
N LEU A 701 -55.66 -57.60 -0.40
CA LEU A 701 -55.68 -58.72 0.53
C LEU A 701 -56.97 -58.80 1.37
N MET A 702 -57.48 -57.66 1.83
CA MET A 702 -58.73 -57.61 2.60
C MET A 702 -59.98 -57.75 1.70
N ALA A 703 -59.91 -57.34 0.43
CA ALA A 703 -60.97 -57.57 -0.54
C ALA A 703 -61.16 -59.06 -0.84
N ASP A 704 -60.07 -59.80 -1.03
CA ASP A 704 -60.09 -61.26 -1.23
C ASP A 704 -60.73 -62.01 -0.04
N ARG A 705 -60.65 -61.43 1.17
CA ARG A 705 -61.26 -61.94 2.40
C ARG A 705 -62.68 -61.42 2.68
N GLY A 706 -63.21 -60.51 1.85
CA GLY A 706 -64.51 -59.88 2.07
C GLY A 706 -64.54 -58.85 3.22
N GLU A 707 -63.39 -58.37 3.68
CA GLU A 707 -63.21 -57.47 4.83
C GLU A 707 -63.03 -56.00 4.43
N LEU A 708 -63.43 -55.60 3.22
CA LEU A 708 -63.18 -54.26 2.68
C LEU A 708 -63.77 -53.13 3.55
N ALA A 709 -64.89 -53.38 4.24
CA ALA A 709 -65.50 -52.43 5.16
C ALA A 709 -64.62 -52.14 6.41
N ASP A 710 -63.82 -53.11 6.84
CA ASP A 710 -62.88 -52.94 7.96
C ASP A 710 -61.63 -52.16 7.53
N PHE A 711 -61.17 -52.38 6.30
CA PHE A 711 -60.11 -51.60 5.67
C PHE A 711 -60.49 -50.11 5.57
N GLU A 712 -61.70 -49.81 5.09
CA GLU A 712 -62.22 -48.44 4.98
C GLU A 712 -62.32 -47.75 6.35
N ARG A 713 -62.83 -48.45 7.37
CA ARG A 713 -62.89 -47.91 8.74
C ARG A 713 -61.51 -47.61 9.31
N PHE A 714 -60.54 -48.48 9.05
CA PHE A 714 -59.16 -48.28 9.50
C PHE A 714 -58.53 -47.04 8.85
N LEU A 715 -58.57 -46.91 7.52
CA LEU A 715 -57.98 -45.74 6.84
C LEU A 715 -58.59 -44.41 7.27
N ASN A 716 -59.91 -44.38 7.50
CA ASN A 716 -60.58 -43.17 8.00
C ASN A 716 -60.21 -42.83 9.47
N SER A 717 -59.71 -43.79 10.24
CA SER A 717 -59.32 -43.57 11.64
C SER A 717 -57.92 -42.97 11.82
N VAL A 718 -57.09 -43.00 10.77
CA VAL A 718 -55.70 -42.52 10.82
C VAL A 718 -55.62 -41.15 10.12
N PRO A 719 -55.34 -40.06 10.86
CA PRO A 719 -55.15 -38.74 10.27
C PRO A 719 -54.04 -38.76 9.21
N ASN A 720 -54.28 -38.13 8.06
CA ASN A 720 -53.36 -38.04 6.92
C ASN A 720 -53.00 -39.38 6.23
N ALA A 721 -53.68 -40.49 6.56
CA ALA A 721 -53.50 -41.75 5.83
C ALA A 721 -53.96 -41.63 4.37
N PRO A 722 -53.45 -42.51 3.47
CA PRO A 722 -53.89 -42.57 2.09
C PRO A 722 -55.41 -42.79 2.04
N ARG A 723 -56.15 -41.86 1.41
CA ARG A 723 -57.61 -41.97 1.28
C ARG A 723 -57.94 -42.76 0.02
N ILE A 724 -58.92 -43.66 0.14
CA ILE A 724 -59.30 -44.64 -0.90
C ILE A 724 -59.85 -43.98 -2.18
N ASP A 725 -60.08 -42.66 -2.17
CA ASP A 725 -60.39 -41.93 -3.39
C ASP A 725 -59.55 -40.65 -3.50
N VAL A 726 -58.41 -40.79 -4.16
CA VAL A 726 -57.64 -39.69 -4.75
C VAL A 726 -57.54 -40.06 -6.23
N SER A 727 -58.29 -39.35 -7.07
CA SER A 727 -58.26 -39.58 -8.52
C SER A 727 -56.80 -39.62 -9.00
N GLU A 728 -56.47 -40.53 -9.91
CA GLU A 728 -55.18 -40.54 -10.61
C GLU A 728 -54.83 -39.15 -11.20
N VAL A 729 -55.85 -38.32 -11.43
CA VAL A 729 -55.74 -36.91 -11.83
C VAL A 729 -55.07 -36.02 -10.77
N ASP A 730 -55.30 -36.16 -9.46
CA ASP A 730 -54.63 -35.37 -8.40
C ASP A 730 -53.12 -35.65 -8.42
N ARG A 731 -52.74 -36.94 -8.37
CA ARG A 731 -51.35 -37.39 -8.46
C ARG A 731 -50.68 -36.95 -9.76
N LEU A 732 -51.29 -37.23 -10.92
CA LEU A 732 -50.72 -36.85 -12.22
C LEU A 732 -50.61 -35.33 -12.39
N THR A 733 -51.57 -34.56 -11.84
CA THR A 733 -51.51 -33.09 -11.87
C THR A 733 -50.38 -32.56 -10.99
N PHE A 734 -50.18 -33.17 -9.82
CA PHE A 734 -49.04 -32.83 -8.95
C PHE A 734 -47.70 -33.22 -9.60
N GLU A 735 -47.53 -34.44 -10.08
CA GLU A 735 -46.29 -34.91 -10.74
C GLU A 735 -45.93 -34.02 -11.95
N ALA A 736 -46.94 -33.63 -12.75
CA ALA A 736 -46.75 -32.71 -13.85
C ALA A 736 -46.36 -31.28 -13.40
N ALA A 737 -46.79 -30.86 -12.21
CA ALA A 737 -46.40 -29.59 -11.61
C ALA A 737 -45.00 -29.66 -10.97
N GLU A 738 -44.70 -30.75 -10.27
CA GLU A 738 -43.41 -31.02 -9.62
C GLU A 738 -42.28 -31.01 -10.63
N LYS A 739 -42.46 -31.67 -11.79
CA LYS A 739 -41.46 -31.67 -12.89
C LYS A 739 -41.04 -30.26 -13.32
N LEU A 740 -41.97 -29.30 -13.34
CA LEU A 740 -41.65 -27.90 -13.67
C LEU A 740 -41.06 -27.13 -12.49
N ALA A 741 -41.46 -27.45 -11.26
CA ALA A 741 -40.96 -26.79 -10.06
C ALA A 741 -39.52 -27.18 -9.71
N ILE A 742 -39.03 -28.34 -10.20
CA ILE A 742 -37.66 -28.83 -9.96
C ILE A 742 -36.72 -28.72 -11.18
N ALA A 743 -37.18 -28.16 -12.30
CA ALA A 743 -36.36 -27.96 -13.50
C ALA A 743 -35.28 -26.87 -13.30
N ASP A 744 -34.24 -26.85 -14.15
CA ASP A 744 -33.17 -25.83 -14.14
C ASP A 744 -33.70 -24.39 -14.12
N LYS A 745 -34.84 -24.16 -14.79
CA LYS A 745 -35.63 -22.93 -14.71
C LYS A 745 -36.97 -23.24 -14.04
N PRO A 746 -37.05 -23.20 -12.70
CA PRO A 746 -38.22 -23.64 -12.00
C PRO A 746 -39.42 -22.72 -12.26
N SER A 747 -40.59 -23.30 -12.46
CA SER A 747 -41.87 -22.58 -12.58
C SER A 747 -42.89 -23.16 -11.62
N ILE A 748 -43.53 -22.28 -10.85
CA ILE A 748 -44.54 -22.66 -9.86
C ILE A 748 -45.98 -22.51 -10.35
N THR A 749 -46.21 -22.04 -11.58
CA THR A 749 -47.57 -21.77 -12.09
C THR A 749 -48.45 -23.01 -12.04
N LYS A 750 -47.92 -24.18 -12.44
CA LYS A 750 -48.67 -25.44 -12.32
C LYS A 750 -48.87 -25.88 -10.87
N MET A 751 -47.94 -25.55 -9.98
CA MET A 751 -48.05 -25.86 -8.55
C MET A 751 -49.13 -25.00 -7.87
N GLN A 752 -49.27 -23.75 -8.28
CA GLN A 752 -50.34 -22.84 -7.83
C GLN A 752 -51.71 -23.28 -8.38
N ASN A 753 -51.77 -23.68 -9.65
CA ASN A 753 -52.99 -24.24 -10.25
C ASN A 753 -53.40 -25.54 -9.55
N TYR A 754 -52.42 -26.40 -9.24
CA TYR A 754 -52.65 -27.62 -8.46
C TYR A 754 -53.29 -27.29 -7.11
N LEU A 755 -52.72 -26.36 -6.33
CA LEU A 755 -53.29 -25.96 -5.03
C LEU A 755 -54.67 -25.30 -5.14
N SER A 756 -54.98 -24.66 -6.27
CA SER A 756 -56.30 -24.06 -6.51
C SER A 756 -57.37 -25.13 -6.78
N ASN A 757 -57.00 -26.18 -7.52
CA ASN A 757 -57.90 -27.27 -7.89
C ASN A 757 -58.01 -28.35 -6.79
N TYR A 758 -56.95 -28.52 -6.00
CA TYR A 758 -56.82 -29.53 -4.96
C TYR A 758 -56.33 -28.90 -3.64
N PRO A 759 -57.09 -27.97 -3.03
CA PRO A 759 -56.66 -27.26 -1.83
C PRO A 759 -56.44 -28.16 -0.61
N ASN A 760 -57.09 -29.33 -0.59
CA ASN A 760 -56.91 -30.39 0.41
C ASN A 760 -56.37 -31.70 -0.22
N GLY A 761 -55.71 -31.60 -1.38
CA GLY A 761 -55.13 -32.75 -2.07
C GLY A 761 -53.97 -33.38 -1.30
N ALA A 762 -53.69 -34.65 -1.57
CA ALA A 762 -52.65 -35.41 -0.85
C ALA A 762 -51.26 -34.76 -0.96
N TYR A 763 -50.97 -34.09 -2.08
CA TYR A 763 -49.69 -33.42 -2.32
C TYR A 763 -49.72 -31.92 -2.03
N ALA A 764 -50.81 -31.37 -1.48
CA ALA A 764 -50.91 -29.94 -1.17
C ALA A 764 -49.77 -29.43 -0.25
N PRO A 765 -49.35 -30.13 0.82
CA PRO A 765 -48.19 -29.73 1.61
C PRO A 765 -46.87 -29.68 0.81
N LYS A 766 -46.62 -30.69 -0.03
CA LYS A 766 -45.41 -30.77 -0.86
C LYS A 766 -45.40 -29.69 -1.95
N ALA A 767 -46.57 -29.39 -2.52
CA ALA A 767 -46.76 -28.29 -3.46
C ALA A 767 -46.43 -26.93 -2.84
N LYS A 768 -46.90 -26.68 -1.61
CA LYS A 768 -46.55 -25.46 -0.85
C LYS A 768 -45.07 -25.37 -0.54
N TYR A 769 -44.41 -26.49 -0.21
CA TYR A 769 -42.96 -26.53 -0.04
C TYR A 769 -42.22 -26.08 -1.30
N TYR A 770 -42.55 -26.61 -2.48
CA TYR A 770 -41.90 -26.22 -3.73
C TYR A 770 -42.13 -24.74 -4.09
N ILE A 771 -43.32 -24.21 -3.82
CA ILE A 771 -43.61 -22.78 -3.97
C ILE A 771 -42.75 -21.95 -3.00
N GLY A 772 -42.67 -22.36 -1.74
CA GLY A 772 -41.82 -21.72 -0.74
C GLY A 772 -40.34 -21.72 -1.13
N ARG A 773 -39.83 -22.85 -1.63
CA ARG A 773 -38.45 -22.98 -2.15
C ARG A 773 -38.20 -22.06 -3.35
N TYR A 774 -39.17 -21.93 -4.25
CA TYR A 774 -39.07 -20.99 -5.37
C TYR A 774 -39.01 -19.54 -4.89
N TYR A 775 -39.87 -19.14 -3.95
CA TYR A 775 -39.81 -17.79 -3.40
C TYR A 775 -38.51 -17.52 -2.64
N TYR A 776 -38.00 -18.52 -1.92
CA TYR A 776 -36.70 -18.46 -1.25
C TYR A 776 -35.56 -18.21 -2.24
N SER A 777 -35.53 -18.92 -3.38
CA SER A 777 -34.50 -18.72 -4.42
C SER A 777 -34.60 -17.36 -5.13
N GLN A 778 -35.78 -16.73 -5.14
CA GLN A 778 -36.00 -15.38 -5.64
C GLN A 778 -35.78 -14.29 -4.57
N ASN A 779 -35.28 -14.66 -3.38
CA ASN A 779 -35.11 -13.77 -2.22
C ASN A 779 -36.42 -13.09 -1.75
N LYS A 780 -37.58 -13.66 -2.08
CA LYS A 780 -38.91 -13.22 -1.61
C LYS A 780 -39.22 -13.87 -0.27
N LEU A 781 -38.51 -13.42 0.76
CA LEU A 781 -38.45 -14.09 2.07
C LEU A 781 -39.82 -14.18 2.78
N GLY A 782 -40.70 -13.18 2.63
CA GLY A 782 -42.03 -13.19 3.26
C GLY A 782 -42.94 -14.27 2.69
N ASP A 783 -43.07 -14.31 1.35
CA ASP A 783 -43.88 -15.31 0.65
C ASP A 783 -43.34 -16.72 0.88
N ALA A 784 -42.00 -16.87 0.86
CA ALA A 784 -41.34 -18.12 1.15
C ALA A 784 -41.68 -18.64 2.55
N LEU A 785 -41.58 -17.79 3.58
CA LEU A 785 -41.86 -18.16 4.96
C LEU A 785 -43.32 -18.64 5.12
N SER A 786 -44.28 -17.92 4.55
CA SER A 786 -45.70 -18.29 4.61
C SER A 786 -45.97 -19.66 4.00
N CYS A 787 -45.42 -19.91 2.80
CA CYS A 787 -45.61 -21.19 2.13
C CYS A 787 -44.93 -22.35 2.88
N LEU A 788 -43.74 -22.13 3.45
CA LEU A 788 -43.02 -23.15 4.21
C LEU A 788 -43.71 -23.46 5.55
N ASP A 789 -44.21 -22.44 6.26
CA ASP A 789 -45.00 -22.64 7.50
C ASP A 789 -46.27 -23.46 7.22
N GLU A 790 -46.97 -23.17 6.13
CA GLU A 790 -48.14 -23.94 5.74
C GLU A 790 -47.80 -25.37 5.29
N ALA A 791 -46.68 -25.56 4.58
CA ALA A 791 -46.21 -26.89 4.19
C ALA A 791 -45.89 -27.75 5.42
N LEU A 792 -45.28 -27.15 6.45
CA LEU A 792 -44.86 -27.84 7.68
C LEU A 792 -46.02 -28.15 8.65
N LYS A 793 -47.16 -27.46 8.53
CA LYS A 793 -48.31 -27.61 9.45
C LYS A 793 -48.88 -29.03 9.42
N GLY A 794 -48.51 -29.84 10.41
CA GLY A 794 -48.92 -31.24 10.52
C GLY A 794 -48.14 -32.23 9.64
N ASN A 795 -47.12 -31.77 8.90
CA ASN A 795 -46.31 -32.58 7.96
C ASN A 795 -44.83 -32.61 8.35
N GLY A 796 -44.53 -32.61 9.65
CA GLY A 796 -43.16 -32.56 10.16
C GLY A 796 -42.30 -33.81 9.89
N GLU A 797 -42.89 -34.85 9.30
CA GLU A 797 -42.25 -36.14 8.94
C GLU A 797 -42.22 -36.37 7.43
N ALA A 798 -42.73 -35.43 6.64
CA ALA A 798 -42.71 -35.52 5.18
C ALA A 798 -41.27 -35.47 4.65
N SER A 799 -41.03 -36.07 3.48
CA SER A 799 -39.70 -36.10 2.85
C SER A 799 -39.09 -34.72 2.60
N PHE A 800 -39.91 -33.67 2.48
CA PHE A 800 -39.47 -32.29 2.29
C PHE A 800 -39.28 -31.49 3.59
N ALA A 801 -39.61 -32.06 4.76
CA ALA A 801 -39.76 -31.30 6.00
C ALA A 801 -38.42 -30.74 6.53
N GLU A 802 -37.33 -31.51 6.48
CA GLU A 802 -36.01 -31.04 6.93
C GLU A 802 -35.54 -29.82 6.11
N ASP A 803 -35.64 -29.90 4.78
CA ASP A 803 -35.32 -28.80 3.87
C ASP A 803 -36.18 -27.55 4.14
N ALA A 804 -37.48 -27.76 4.35
CA ALA A 804 -38.42 -26.68 4.63
C ALA A 804 -38.08 -25.97 5.96
N MET A 805 -37.72 -26.74 7.00
CA MET A 805 -37.30 -26.22 8.30
C MET A 805 -35.98 -25.43 8.21
N ALA A 806 -35.02 -25.92 7.42
CA ALA A 806 -33.76 -25.23 7.17
C ALA A 806 -33.95 -23.87 6.47
N MET A 807 -34.73 -23.84 5.38
CA MET A 807 -35.07 -22.59 4.68
C MET A 807 -35.83 -21.63 5.60
N ARG A 808 -36.78 -22.13 6.38
CA ARG A 808 -37.52 -21.32 7.36
C ARG A 808 -36.60 -20.66 8.39
N ALA A 809 -35.67 -21.42 8.98
CA ALA A 809 -34.74 -20.90 9.98
C ALA A 809 -33.80 -19.82 9.40
N ASP A 810 -33.27 -20.05 8.18
CA ASP A 810 -32.45 -19.07 7.47
C ASP A 810 -33.23 -17.80 7.13
N ILE A 811 -34.48 -17.92 6.64
CA ILE A 811 -35.35 -16.77 6.36
C ILE A 811 -35.54 -15.91 7.62
N LEU A 812 -35.83 -16.54 8.76
CA LEU A 812 -36.02 -15.82 10.03
C LEU A 812 -34.75 -15.07 10.43
N MET A 813 -33.58 -15.67 10.22
CA MET A 813 -32.29 -15.04 10.48
C MET A 813 -32.07 -13.82 9.57
N ARG A 814 -32.32 -13.96 8.26
CA ARG A 814 -32.20 -12.86 7.27
C ARG A 814 -33.19 -11.72 7.49
N GLN A 815 -34.36 -12.01 8.06
CA GLN A 815 -35.35 -11.00 8.46
C GLN A 815 -34.99 -10.30 9.78
N GLY A 816 -33.87 -10.68 10.42
CA GLY A 816 -33.46 -10.13 11.72
C GLY A 816 -34.30 -10.64 12.91
N LYS A 817 -35.17 -11.64 12.70
CA LYS A 817 -35.96 -12.30 13.75
C LYS A 817 -35.13 -13.34 14.49
N LYS A 818 -34.05 -12.87 15.13
CA LYS A 818 -32.99 -13.71 15.71
C LYS A 818 -33.52 -14.73 16.73
N ALA A 819 -34.48 -14.36 17.56
CA ALA A 819 -35.07 -15.26 18.56
C ALA A 819 -35.90 -16.40 17.93
N ASP A 820 -36.69 -16.09 16.90
CA ASP A 820 -37.47 -17.10 16.17
C ASP A 820 -36.54 -18.03 15.37
N ALA A 821 -35.48 -17.48 14.78
CA ALA A 821 -34.46 -18.24 14.07
C ALA A 821 -33.73 -19.21 15.02
N LEU A 822 -33.34 -18.75 16.21
CA LEU A 822 -32.71 -19.57 17.24
C LEU A 822 -33.57 -20.82 17.55
N LYS A 823 -34.88 -20.61 17.78
CA LYS A 823 -35.82 -21.71 18.03
C LYS A 823 -35.98 -22.63 16.82
N ALA A 824 -36.10 -22.07 15.62
CA ALA A 824 -36.23 -22.84 14.39
C ALA A 824 -35.01 -23.74 14.12
N TYR A 825 -33.80 -23.25 14.40
CA TYR A 825 -32.57 -24.04 14.28
C TYR A 825 -32.47 -25.14 15.36
N GLN A 826 -32.98 -24.90 16.59
CA GLN A 826 -33.11 -25.95 17.61
C GLN A 826 -34.06 -27.06 17.14
N ASP A 827 -35.26 -26.69 16.68
CA ASP A 827 -36.26 -27.65 16.20
C ASP A 827 -35.74 -28.50 15.02
N LEU A 828 -34.96 -27.91 14.11
CA LEU A 828 -34.30 -28.61 13.02
C LEU A 828 -33.23 -29.58 13.55
N ALA A 829 -32.35 -29.14 14.45
CA ALA A 829 -31.26 -29.96 14.99
C ALA A 829 -31.76 -31.26 15.66
N ASP A 830 -32.91 -31.19 16.32
CA ASP A 830 -33.56 -32.32 17.00
C ASP A 830 -34.19 -33.33 16.02
N ARG A 831 -34.60 -32.87 14.83
CA ARG A 831 -35.34 -33.68 13.83
C ARG A 831 -34.49 -34.19 12.68
N SER A 832 -33.37 -33.54 12.36
CA SER A 832 -32.51 -33.91 11.25
C SER A 832 -32.00 -35.35 11.35
N SER A 833 -32.26 -36.13 10.30
CA SER A 833 -31.74 -37.49 10.10
C SER A 833 -30.40 -37.50 9.37
N SER A 834 -30.14 -36.48 8.55
CA SER A 834 -28.86 -36.25 7.88
C SER A 834 -27.84 -35.52 8.77
N THR A 835 -26.59 -35.97 8.72
CA THR A 835 -25.44 -35.31 9.37
C THR A 835 -25.29 -33.86 8.90
N ASP A 836 -25.46 -33.61 7.60
CA ASP A 836 -25.29 -32.27 7.00
C ASP A 836 -26.36 -31.30 7.49
N ASN A 837 -27.61 -31.75 7.55
CA ASN A 837 -28.73 -30.95 8.06
C ASN A 837 -28.58 -30.67 9.55
N ARG A 838 -28.04 -31.62 10.34
CA ARG A 838 -27.76 -31.39 11.77
C ARG A 838 -26.60 -30.41 11.99
N THR A 839 -25.56 -30.45 11.17
CA THR A 839 -24.45 -29.48 11.21
C THR A 839 -24.94 -28.09 10.84
N THR A 840 -25.69 -27.98 9.75
CA THR A 840 -26.29 -26.71 9.30
C THR A 840 -27.19 -26.10 10.38
N ALA A 841 -28.00 -26.93 11.04
CA ALA A 841 -28.84 -26.48 12.14
C ALA A 841 -28.04 -25.90 13.31
N GLN A 842 -26.97 -26.59 13.74
CA GLN A 842 -26.14 -26.16 14.85
C GLN A 842 -25.28 -24.92 14.54
N LEU A 843 -24.79 -24.76 13.30
CA LEU A 843 -24.12 -23.54 12.86
C LEU A 843 -25.11 -22.36 12.81
N GLY A 844 -26.33 -22.59 12.33
CA GLY A 844 -27.40 -21.59 12.38
C GLY A 844 -27.74 -21.17 13.81
N LEU A 845 -27.82 -22.13 14.73
CA LEU A 845 -28.03 -21.90 16.16
C LEU A 845 -26.92 -21.03 16.76
N LEU A 846 -25.65 -21.35 16.45
CA LEU A 846 -24.48 -20.59 16.88
C LEU A 846 -24.55 -19.13 16.41
N ARG A 847 -24.78 -18.90 15.11
CA ARG A 847 -24.87 -17.57 14.50
C ARG A 847 -26.02 -16.74 15.08
N ALA A 848 -27.19 -17.36 15.25
CA ALA A 848 -28.35 -16.71 15.84
C ALA A 848 -28.10 -16.31 17.30
N ALA A 849 -27.49 -17.19 18.11
CA ALA A 849 -27.12 -16.91 19.49
C ALA A 849 -26.10 -15.77 19.59
N GLN A 850 -25.07 -15.79 18.73
CA GLN A 850 -24.04 -14.75 18.67
C GLN A 850 -24.63 -13.39 18.30
N ALA A 851 -25.54 -13.35 17.30
CA ALA A 851 -26.22 -12.12 16.92
C ALA A 851 -27.14 -11.54 18.01
N MET A 852 -27.54 -12.36 18.99
CA MET A 852 -28.31 -11.94 20.17
C MET A 852 -27.43 -11.60 21.38
N GLY A 853 -26.12 -11.83 21.31
CA GLY A 853 -25.22 -11.71 22.46
C GLY A 853 -25.49 -12.77 23.55
N ASN A 854 -26.08 -13.92 23.19
CA ASN A 854 -26.32 -15.02 24.12
C ASN A 854 -25.07 -15.91 24.24
N TRP A 855 -24.06 -15.40 24.94
CA TRP A 855 -22.72 -15.98 24.99
C TRP A 855 -22.69 -17.40 25.60
N ASP A 856 -23.55 -17.70 26.57
CA ASP A 856 -23.68 -19.05 27.14
C ASP A 856 -24.08 -20.08 26.09
N VAL A 857 -25.08 -19.76 25.26
CA VAL A 857 -25.53 -20.64 24.18
C VAL A 857 -24.48 -20.75 23.08
N VAL A 858 -23.76 -19.67 22.77
CA VAL A 858 -22.64 -19.69 21.81
C VAL A 858 -21.56 -20.65 22.29
N SER A 859 -21.08 -20.50 23.53
CA SER A 859 -20.00 -21.34 24.07
C SER A 859 -20.40 -22.82 24.14
N ALA A 860 -21.62 -23.12 24.60
CA ALA A 860 -22.14 -24.50 24.66
C ALA A 860 -22.30 -25.15 23.28
N THR A 861 -22.88 -24.42 22.32
CA THR A 861 -23.10 -24.92 20.95
C THR A 861 -21.78 -25.14 20.22
N ALA A 862 -20.87 -24.17 20.32
CA ALA A 862 -19.54 -24.28 19.71
C ALA A 862 -18.73 -25.44 20.29
N THR A 863 -18.76 -25.62 21.62
CA THR A 863 -18.10 -26.75 22.28
C THR A 863 -18.63 -28.10 21.78
N THR A 864 -19.94 -28.19 21.58
CA THR A 864 -20.58 -29.39 21.02
C THR A 864 -20.11 -29.67 19.59
N LEU A 865 -20.08 -28.63 18.74
CA LEU A 865 -19.64 -28.72 17.35
C LEU A 865 -18.16 -29.15 17.23
N VAL A 866 -17.27 -28.52 18.00
CA VAL A 866 -15.83 -28.87 18.02
C VAL A 866 -15.63 -30.31 18.48
N LYS A 867 -16.33 -30.75 19.52
CA LYS A 867 -16.19 -32.11 20.06
C LYS A 867 -16.69 -33.19 19.10
N ARG A 868 -17.77 -32.91 18.35
CA ARG A 868 -18.37 -33.86 17.40
C ARG A 868 -17.52 -34.06 16.16
N GLY A 869 -16.81 -33.02 15.70
CA GLY A 869 -16.06 -33.04 14.45
C GLY A 869 -16.97 -33.07 13.21
N GLY A 870 -16.36 -33.33 12.04
CA GLY A 870 -17.06 -33.31 10.76
C GLY A 870 -17.32 -31.91 10.21
N LEU A 871 -16.60 -30.91 10.71
CA LEU A 871 -16.61 -29.54 10.20
C LEU A 871 -15.58 -29.40 9.07
N THR A 872 -15.90 -28.57 8.09
CA THR A 872 -14.89 -28.05 7.17
C THR A 872 -13.91 -27.15 7.94
N ALA A 873 -12.70 -26.93 7.40
CA ALA A 873 -11.72 -26.05 8.03
C ALA A 873 -12.26 -24.63 8.31
N ALA A 874 -13.06 -24.09 7.37
CA ALA A 874 -13.68 -22.77 7.53
C ALA A 874 -14.73 -22.75 8.66
N GLU A 875 -15.57 -23.79 8.76
CA GLU A 875 -16.54 -23.92 9.84
C GLU A 875 -15.84 -24.13 11.19
N GLU A 876 -14.72 -24.86 11.23
CA GLU A 876 -13.93 -25.02 12.44
C GLU A 876 -13.34 -23.68 12.92
N GLU A 877 -12.81 -22.86 12.01
CA GLU A 877 -12.34 -21.51 12.32
C GLU A 877 -13.47 -20.61 12.84
N GLU A 878 -14.63 -20.61 12.19
CA GLU A 878 -15.81 -19.85 12.60
C GLU A 878 -16.26 -20.25 14.02
N VAL A 879 -16.39 -21.56 14.27
CA VAL A 879 -16.87 -22.10 15.54
C VAL A 879 -15.90 -21.77 16.68
N LYS A 880 -14.59 -21.93 16.46
CA LYS A 880 -13.57 -21.59 17.46
C LYS A 880 -13.53 -20.09 17.76
N LEU A 881 -13.67 -19.24 16.74
CA LEU A 881 -13.70 -17.79 16.95
C LEU A 881 -14.93 -17.37 17.75
N ALA A 882 -16.11 -17.90 17.40
CA ALA A 882 -17.34 -17.63 18.13
C ALA A 882 -17.24 -18.05 19.60
N ARG A 883 -16.66 -19.23 19.87
CA ARG A 883 -16.40 -19.70 21.25
C ARG A 883 -15.42 -18.78 21.98
N ALA A 884 -14.30 -18.44 21.35
CA ALA A 884 -13.31 -17.54 21.93
C ALA A 884 -13.90 -16.19 22.33
N LEU A 885 -14.69 -15.56 21.44
CA LEU A 885 -15.37 -14.30 21.72
C LEU A 885 -16.40 -14.44 22.85
N ALA A 886 -17.19 -15.52 22.85
CA ALA A 886 -18.12 -15.81 23.93
C ALA A 886 -17.39 -15.98 25.28
N ASP A 887 -16.28 -16.70 25.29
CA ASP A 887 -15.47 -16.92 26.49
C ASP A 887 -14.80 -15.63 26.99
N VAL A 888 -14.42 -14.70 26.10
CA VAL A 888 -14.01 -13.34 26.51
C VAL A 888 -15.15 -12.62 27.23
N HIS A 889 -16.37 -12.67 26.69
CA HIS A 889 -17.54 -12.04 27.30
C HIS A 889 -17.99 -12.69 28.62
N LEU A 890 -17.83 -14.02 28.74
CA LEU A 890 -18.15 -14.80 29.94
C LEU A 890 -17.02 -14.77 30.98
N ASN A 891 -15.90 -14.11 30.69
CA ASN A 891 -14.71 -14.04 31.54
C ASN A 891 -14.01 -15.41 31.75
N ASN A 892 -14.16 -16.33 30.80
CA ASN A 892 -13.44 -17.62 30.69
C ASN A 892 -12.11 -17.42 29.96
N VAL A 893 -11.19 -16.69 30.62
CA VAL A 893 -9.98 -16.15 29.98
C VAL A 893 -9.03 -17.22 29.44
N GLN A 894 -8.88 -18.36 30.11
CA GLN A 894 -7.93 -19.40 29.67
C GLN A 894 -8.41 -20.11 28.40
N GLU A 895 -9.70 -20.39 28.35
CA GLU A 895 -10.40 -21.01 27.22
C GLU A 895 -10.33 -20.07 26.01
N ALA A 896 -10.65 -18.78 26.21
CA ALA A 896 -10.52 -17.76 25.18
C ALA A 896 -9.10 -17.67 24.62
N VAL A 897 -8.07 -17.57 25.48
CA VAL A 897 -6.67 -17.49 25.03
C VAL A 897 -6.25 -18.73 24.24
N THR A 898 -6.77 -19.91 24.58
CA THR A 898 -6.43 -21.17 23.90
C THR A 898 -6.91 -21.15 22.45
N ASP A 899 -8.19 -20.83 22.23
CA ASP A 899 -8.75 -20.74 20.88
C ASP A 899 -8.16 -19.57 20.09
N LEU A 900 -8.01 -18.38 20.72
CA LEU A 900 -7.42 -17.21 20.06
C LEU A 900 -5.99 -17.48 19.60
N LYS A 901 -5.15 -18.14 20.42
CA LYS A 901 -3.78 -18.52 20.01
C LYS A 901 -3.79 -19.52 18.87
N SER A 902 -4.69 -20.50 18.90
CA SER A 902 -4.81 -21.49 17.83
C SER A 902 -5.20 -20.83 16.51
N LEU A 903 -6.12 -19.87 16.52
CA LEU A 903 -6.59 -19.16 15.33
C LEU A 903 -5.55 -18.15 14.83
N ALA A 904 -4.90 -17.41 15.74
CA ALA A 904 -3.87 -16.43 15.41
C ALA A 904 -2.63 -17.04 14.73
N ALA A 905 -2.48 -18.37 14.74
CA ALA A 905 -1.47 -19.08 13.97
C ALA A 905 -1.71 -19.02 12.44
N ASN A 906 -2.93 -18.71 12.00
CA ASN A 906 -3.29 -18.50 10.59
C ASN A 906 -3.74 -17.04 10.33
N PRO A 907 -2.87 -16.04 10.45
CA PRO A 907 -3.22 -14.62 10.32
C PRO A 907 -3.68 -14.21 8.90
N LYS A 908 -3.59 -15.11 7.91
CA LYS A 908 -4.08 -14.90 6.55
C LYS A 908 -5.58 -15.14 6.41
N SER A 909 -6.22 -15.82 7.37
CA SER A 909 -7.69 -15.91 7.42
C SER A 909 -8.26 -14.76 8.24
N GLU A 910 -9.52 -14.41 7.98
CA GLU A 910 -10.19 -13.31 8.68
C GLU A 910 -10.31 -13.63 10.17
N ALA A 911 -10.66 -14.88 10.48
CA ALA A 911 -10.74 -15.38 11.85
C ALA A 911 -9.38 -15.33 12.56
N GLY A 912 -8.29 -15.69 11.88
CA GLY A 912 -6.96 -15.61 12.47
C GLY A 912 -6.47 -14.18 12.71
N ALA A 913 -6.74 -13.25 11.78
CA ALA A 913 -6.41 -11.85 11.95
C ALA A 913 -7.20 -11.19 13.08
N GLN A 914 -8.51 -11.47 13.15
CA GLN A 914 -9.35 -11.04 14.27
C GLN A 914 -8.87 -11.64 15.58
N ALA A 915 -8.56 -12.94 15.61
CA ALA A 915 -8.09 -13.62 16.81
C ALA A 915 -6.77 -13.05 17.33
N ALA A 916 -5.84 -12.68 16.43
CA ALA A 916 -4.59 -12.03 16.79
C ALA A 916 -4.83 -10.65 17.43
N TYR A 917 -5.74 -9.85 16.87
CA TYR A 917 -6.16 -8.58 17.46
C TYR A 917 -6.76 -8.79 18.87
N GLU A 918 -7.74 -9.68 19.00
CA GLU A 918 -8.42 -9.94 20.28
C GLU A 918 -7.45 -10.49 21.34
N LEU A 919 -6.53 -11.37 20.93
CA LEU A 919 -5.47 -11.87 21.79
C LEU A 919 -4.56 -10.75 22.28
N ALA A 920 -4.11 -9.86 21.39
CA ALA A 920 -3.27 -8.72 21.74
C ALA A 920 -4.00 -7.73 22.66
N ASN A 921 -5.28 -7.48 22.40
CA ASN A 921 -6.12 -6.59 23.20
C ASN A 921 -6.35 -7.17 24.61
N LEU A 922 -6.63 -8.47 24.71
CA LEU A 922 -6.74 -9.19 25.97
C LEU A 922 -5.42 -9.15 26.76
N GLN A 923 -4.29 -9.42 26.10
CA GLN A 923 -2.95 -9.31 26.71
C GLN A 923 -2.65 -7.89 27.21
N LEU A 924 -3.01 -6.86 26.43
CA LEU A 924 -2.86 -5.45 26.82
C LEU A 924 -3.72 -5.10 28.04
N SER A 925 -4.95 -5.62 28.10
CA SER A 925 -5.87 -5.42 29.24
C SER A 925 -5.34 -6.06 30.53
N GLN A 926 -4.67 -7.20 30.41
CA GLN A 926 -4.00 -7.91 31.52
C GLN A 926 -2.65 -7.29 31.92
N GLY A 927 -2.15 -6.31 31.17
CA GLY A 927 -0.84 -5.68 31.40
C GLY A 927 0.35 -6.45 30.83
N ASN A 928 0.11 -7.49 30.04
CA ASN A 928 1.14 -8.33 29.39
C ASN A 928 1.69 -7.64 28.12
N LEU A 929 2.33 -6.48 28.29
CA LEU A 929 2.74 -5.59 27.18
C LEU A 929 3.67 -6.25 26.16
N LYS A 930 4.60 -7.09 26.60
CA LYS A 930 5.56 -7.78 25.72
C LYS A 930 4.88 -8.82 24.83
N ASP A 931 3.90 -9.54 25.37
CA ASP A 931 3.19 -10.55 24.61
C ASP A 931 2.20 -9.87 23.65
N ALA A 932 1.54 -8.79 24.06
CA ALA A 932 0.71 -7.98 23.17
C ALA A 932 1.52 -7.42 21.97
N GLU A 933 2.70 -6.84 22.25
CA GLU A 933 3.62 -6.38 21.20
C GLU A 933 4.04 -7.52 20.26
N ARG A 934 4.39 -8.69 20.81
CA ARG A 934 4.76 -9.86 20.00
C ARG A 934 3.61 -10.34 19.13
N THR A 935 2.40 -10.45 19.68
CA THR A 935 1.20 -10.87 18.94
C THR A 935 0.94 -9.94 17.76
N VAL A 936 0.96 -8.62 17.99
CA VAL A 936 0.75 -7.64 16.93
C VAL A 936 1.86 -7.69 15.88
N ASN A 937 3.13 -7.77 16.30
CA ASN A 937 4.25 -7.85 15.35
C ASN A 937 4.17 -9.13 14.50
N ASN A 938 3.80 -10.27 15.09
CA ASN A 938 3.58 -11.49 14.32
C ASN A 938 2.47 -11.33 13.26
N LEU A 939 1.39 -10.61 13.58
CA LEU A 939 0.32 -10.32 12.62
C LEU A 939 0.81 -9.40 11.48
N ILE A 940 1.61 -8.38 11.81
CA ILE A 940 2.22 -7.46 10.85
C ILE A 940 3.18 -8.23 9.93
N ASP A 941 4.11 -8.99 10.51
CA ASP A 941 5.13 -9.75 9.78
C ASP A 941 4.51 -10.83 8.88
N ALA A 942 3.36 -11.35 9.25
CA ALA A 942 2.63 -12.31 8.44
C ALA A 942 1.92 -11.71 7.21
N GLY A 943 1.87 -10.37 7.10
CA GLY A 943 1.31 -9.69 5.93
C GLY A 943 -0.18 -9.97 5.73
N THR A 944 -0.99 -9.90 6.79
CA THR A 944 -2.43 -10.20 6.70
C THR A 944 -3.13 -9.33 5.66
N PRO A 945 -4.00 -9.89 4.79
CA PRO A 945 -4.78 -9.10 3.84
C PRO A 945 -5.94 -8.35 4.51
N HIS A 946 -6.22 -8.63 5.78
CA HIS A 946 -7.35 -8.07 6.54
C HIS A 946 -7.00 -6.72 7.15
N ASN A 947 -6.98 -5.67 6.30
CA ASN A 947 -6.54 -4.31 6.67
C ASN A 947 -7.26 -3.75 7.91
N TYR A 948 -8.55 -4.08 8.10
CA TYR A 948 -9.33 -3.64 9.27
C TYR A 948 -8.72 -4.15 10.59
N TRP A 949 -8.51 -5.47 10.71
CA TRP A 949 -7.92 -6.09 11.90
C TRP A 949 -6.44 -5.70 12.09
N LEU A 950 -5.72 -5.50 11.00
CA LEU A 950 -4.37 -4.96 11.03
C LEU A 950 -4.34 -3.53 11.59
N ALA A 951 -5.24 -2.65 11.15
CA ALA A 951 -5.37 -1.29 11.67
C ALA A 951 -5.72 -1.28 13.17
N LYS A 952 -6.71 -2.09 13.59
CA LYS A 952 -7.05 -2.26 15.01
C LYS A 952 -5.84 -2.74 15.83
N SER A 953 -5.02 -3.63 15.27
CA SER A 953 -3.79 -4.11 15.91
C SER A 953 -2.69 -3.05 16.01
N PHE A 954 -2.51 -2.19 14.99
CA PHE A 954 -1.61 -1.03 15.09
C PHE A 954 -2.06 -0.02 16.16
N ILE A 955 -3.37 0.15 16.34
CA ILE A 955 -3.92 0.97 17.45
C ILE A 955 -3.54 0.34 18.80
N VAL A 956 -3.70 -0.99 18.95
CA VAL A 956 -3.25 -1.73 20.15
C VAL A 956 -1.74 -1.58 20.36
N LEU A 957 -0.92 -1.64 19.31
CA LEU A 957 0.54 -1.44 19.40
C LEU A 957 0.90 -0.02 19.85
N SER A 958 0.19 1.00 19.36
CA SER A 958 0.34 2.37 19.86
C SER A 958 0.00 2.47 21.35
N ASP A 959 -1.06 1.79 21.80
CA ASP A 959 -1.43 1.71 23.20
C ASP A 959 -0.37 0.98 24.06
N VAL A 960 0.25 -0.07 23.53
CA VAL A 960 1.40 -0.74 24.14
C VAL A 960 2.59 0.21 24.27
N TYR A 961 2.99 0.92 23.20
CA TYR A 961 4.12 1.85 23.23
C TYR A 961 3.89 3.05 24.15
N ARG A 962 2.66 3.56 24.18
CA ARG A 962 2.25 4.56 25.16
C ARG A 962 2.44 4.05 26.60
N LYS A 963 2.00 2.83 26.91
CA LYS A 963 2.20 2.21 28.24
C LYS A 963 3.68 1.93 28.55
N GLN A 964 4.52 1.71 27.54
CA GLN A 964 5.97 1.56 27.67
C GLN A 964 6.72 2.92 27.79
N GLY A 965 6.06 4.06 27.60
CA GLY A 965 6.68 5.39 27.65
C GLY A 965 7.29 5.88 26.33
N LYS A 966 7.15 5.11 25.23
CA LYS A 966 7.61 5.43 23.87
C LYS A 966 6.59 6.30 23.14
N VAL A 967 6.41 7.52 23.64
CA VAL A 967 5.30 8.42 23.23
C VAL A 967 5.47 8.95 21.80
N ALA A 968 6.71 9.20 21.35
CA ALA A 968 6.98 9.66 20.00
C ALA A 968 6.63 8.57 18.99
N GLU A 969 7.10 7.35 19.25
CA GLU A 969 6.84 6.18 18.43
C GLU A 969 5.34 5.86 18.37
N ALA A 970 4.65 5.88 19.52
CA ALA A 970 3.19 5.67 19.59
C ALA A 970 2.42 6.69 18.71
N ARG A 971 2.86 7.95 18.70
CA ARG A 971 2.27 9.02 17.88
C ARG A 971 2.57 8.81 16.39
N ASP A 972 3.81 8.48 16.05
CA ASP A 972 4.26 8.33 14.67
C ASP A 972 3.53 7.15 13.99
N TYR A 973 3.34 6.03 14.71
CA TYR A 973 2.52 4.91 14.21
C TYR A 973 1.08 5.33 13.89
N LEU A 974 0.43 6.10 14.77
CA LEU A 974 -0.94 6.57 14.53
C LEU A 974 -1.04 7.57 13.38
N LEU A 975 -0.07 8.47 13.21
CA LEU A 975 -0.05 9.43 12.11
C LEU A 975 0.19 8.75 10.75
N SER A 976 1.08 7.77 10.72
CA SER A 976 1.30 6.98 9.51
C SER A 976 0.11 6.07 9.21
N LEU A 977 -0.50 5.45 10.23
CA LEU A 977 -1.74 4.68 10.08
C LEU A 977 -2.85 5.56 9.49
N LYS A 978 -3.03 6.79 9.99
CA LYS A 978 -4.02 7.76 9.47
C LYS A 978 -3.80 8.12 8.00
N SER A 979 -2.53 8.25 7.59
CA SER A 979 -2.18 8.69 6.23
C SER A 979 -2.28 7.56 5.21
N ASN A 980 -2.05 6.32 5.64
CA ASN A 980 -1.87 5.20 4.73
C ASN A 980 -2.96 4.11 4.85
N TYR A 981 -3.94 4.23 5.76
CA TYR A 981 -5.02 3.24 5.90
C TYR A 981 -5.87 3.16 4.62
N PRO A 982 -5.96 1.97 3.97
CA PRO A 982 -6.70 1.82 2.72
C PRO A 982 -8.22 1.74 2.89
N GLY A 983 -8.71 1.51 4.11
CA GLY A 983 -10.13 1.40 4.41
C GLY A 983 -10.84 2.74 4.54
N LYS A 984 -12.18 2.71 4.63
CA LYS A 984 -13.04 3.90 4.77
C LYS A 984 -13.86 3.89 6.06
N GLU A 985 -13.60 2.93 6.94
CA GLU A 985 -14.34 2.72 8.18
C GLU A 985 -14.07 3.89 9.15
N GLN A 986 -15.11 4.67 9.44
CA GLN A 986 -15.00 5.85 10.30
C GLN A 986 -14.52 5.51 11.72
N GLU A 987 -14.90 4.35 12.25
CA GLU A 987 -14.47 3.86 13.56
C GLU A 987 -12.95 3.84 13.73
N ILE A 988 -12.20 3.41 12.69
CA ILE A 988 -10.74 3.37 12.73
C ILE A 988 -10.16 4.78 12.86
N PHE A 989 -10.66 5.73 12.08
CA PHE A 989 -10.21 7.12 12.14
C PHE A 989 -10.57 7.76 13.48
N ASP A 990 -11.76 7.51 14.00
CA ASP A 990 -12.21 8.01 15.30
C ASP A 990 -11.32 7.47 16.44
N GLU A 991 -11.00 6.17 16.42
CA GLU A 991 -10.08 5.57 17.39
C GLU A 991 -8.68 6.18 17.32
N ILE A 992 -8.14 6.38 16.11
CA ILE A 992 -6.84 7.03 15.90
C ILE A 992 -6.84 8.44 16.49
N GLU A 993 -7.85 9.24 16.17
CA GLU A 993 -7.96 10.62 16.66
C GLU A 993 -8.10 10.67 18.17
N GLN A 994 -8.88 9.75 18.75
CA GLN A 994 -9.03 9.60 20.20
C GLN A 994 -7.67 9.32 20.88
N ARG A 995 -6.86 8.38 20.36
CA ARG A 995 -5.53 8.06 20.93
C ARG A 995 -4.53 9.20 20.71
N LEU A 996 -4.53 9.83 19.53
CA LEU A 996 -3.67 11.00 19.24
C LEU A 996 -3.95 12.16 20.19
N LYS A 997 -5.23 12.42 20.52
CA LYS A 997 -5.61 13.41 21.53
C LYS A 997 -5.09 13.04 22.91
N ALA A 998 -5.27 11.79 23.34
CA ALA A 998 -4.78 11.30 24.62
C ALA A 998 -3.23 11.41 24.78
N LEU A 999 -2.48 11.21 23.68
CA LEU A 999 -1.02 11.38 23.67
C LEU A 999 -0.58 12.84 23.83
N LYS A 1000 -1.33 13.80 23.27
CA LYS A 1000 -1.08 15.24 23.46
C LYS A 1000 -1.33 15.66 24.90
N ASP A 1001 -2.47 15.27 25.47
CA ASP A 1001 -2.87 15.69 26.81
C ASP A 1001 -1.93 15.12 27.89
N GLY A 1002 -1.46 13.87 27.74
CA GLY A 1002 -0.48 13.25 28.65
C GLY A 1002 0.92 13.92 28.65
N SER A 1003 1.32 14.55 27.53
CA SER A 1003 2.58 15.29 27.43
C SER A 1003 2.54 16.66 28.12
N SER A 1004 1.34 17.25 28.27
CA SER A 1004 1.13 18.53 28.96
C SER A 1004 1.18 18.38 30.49
N ALA A 1005 0.70 17.26 31.04
CA ALA A 1005 0.65 17.01 32.48
C ALA A 1005 2.03 16.74 33.13
N LYS A 1006 3.02 16.25 32.35
CA LYS A 1006 4.41 16.06 32.84
C LYS A 1006 5.23 17.36 32.86
N LYS A 1007 4.85 18.40 32.13
CA LYS A 1007 5.55 19.70 32.16
C LYS A 1007 5.20 20.56 33.38
N THR A 1008 4.12 20.25 34.09
CA THR A 1008 3.64 21.08 35.22
C THR A 1008 4.21 20.67 36.58
N THR A 1009 4.82 19.48 36.71
CA THR A 1009 5.31 18.95 38.00
C THR A 1009 6.79 19.23 38.29
N THR A 1010 7.59 19.68 37.32
CA THR A 1010 9.03 19.93 37.50
C THR A 1010 9.41 21.34 37.97
N ASN A 1011 8.47 22.28 38.05
CA ASN A 1011 8.78 23.69 38.29
C ASN A 1011 8.44 24.23 39.70
N LYS A 1012 8.31 23.36 40.71
CA LYS A 1012 7.89 23.77 42.08
C LYS A 1012 8.78 23.35 43.24
N LYS A 1013 10.05 23.00 43.01
CA LYS A 1013 11.04 22.76 44.10
C LYS A 1013 12.42 23.33 43.76
N SER A 1014 12.58 24.66 43.84
CA SER A 1014 13.88 25.30 44.14
C SER A 1014 13.70 26.81 44.44
N LYS A 1015 12.94 27.12 45.50
CA LYS A 1015 13.11 28.37 46.26
C LYS A 1015 12.84 28.09 47.74
N LYS A 1016 13.87 27.62 48.42
CA LYS A 1016 14.24 27.94 49.81
C LYS A 1016 15.67 27.51 50.03
#